data_AF-A0AAN8QP82-F1
#
_entry.id   AF-A0AAN8QP82-F1
#
_cell.length_a   1.000
_cell.length_b   1.000
_cell.length_c   1.000
_cell.angle_alpha   90.00
_cell.angle_beta   90.00
_cell.angle_gamma   90.00
#
_symmetry.space_group_name_H-M   'P 1'
#
loop_
_entity.id
_entity.type
_entity.pdbx_description
1 polymer ?
#
loop_
_entity_poly.entity_id
_entity_poly.type
_entity_poly.pdbx_seq_one_letter_code
_entity_poly.pdbx_strand_id
1 'polypeptide(L)'
;MKDKTARIREASQKCKQKRDHLDSKHREIEDIKQAFSLKQTEEADRQKRISNTRRMIDDLRAELANLGDISDVTPRIDVVNTEQRRIQEEKAKMEGEKADLRREKDNLNGECRLLKNRLRSLNDMMKIKEEKLRVRSRDTYAAVQWLRQNKHLFSGNVYEPMMLVISVRNPNHAKYVENHIPFNDLRAFVFQKREDMEKFMTEVRDSQNLRVNSVFAPVESCATRPPSRPIESLKRFGFFAYLRELFDAPEEVMSYLCNQYKVHDVPVGTDQTKAMIKTVIDEPYLKVLYTAEEKYSLKKSFYSGKTSTSNSAVRPSQYLTMAVDAEDKRQLEEQISTAEKSMQAIDAQMIATQESAAKLDRRDNELRAQKKALSELKGKKRQLEQKISTKQDSLRQMEQGGIDLQKAEEETKAQISAVNSQKLAIVAEFMAHMKLRATLSMEKVYMALETVGMTAEKTKLETDCRDGSAELRVLEQACAMLEQRKARLLEKCKGLLRRAREICNMDPGESVVPPDLHTAFSQLPDTLDEIDAMLNEERSRAECFTGLSENVVDEYNRREQEIKNLEKELDDKSNALDTYRQNISEAKERWLNPLKQLVEQINDKFSDFFRSMQCAGEVDLHSENERVVRQTVVSQAAMKEAKEIHRERKH
;
A
#
# COMPACT_ATOMS: atom_id res chain seq x y z
N MET A 1 -66.82 21.87 -15.57
CA MET A 1 -65.46 22.18 -15.06
C MET A 1 -64.56 20.98 -14.74
N LYS A 2 -64.96 20.04 -13.87
CA LYS A 2 -64.09 18.88 -13.49
C LYS A 2 -63.70 17.99 -14.68
N ASP A 3 -64.68 17.52 -15.48
CA ASP A 3 -64.44 16.72 -16.70
C ASP A 3 -63.44 17.36 -17.68
N LYS A 4 -63.73 18.60 -18.15
CA LYS A 4 -62.82 19.35 -19.03
C LYS A 4 -61.39 19.43 -18.48
N THR A 5 -61.22 19.55 -17.15
CA THR A 5 -59.88 19.56 -16.53
C THR A 5 -59.17 18.20 -16.62
N ALA A 6 -59.90 17.08 -16.49
CA ALA A 6 -59.35 15.74 -16.72
C ALA A 6 -58.95 15.54 -18.19
N ARG A 7 -59.81 15.92 -19.14
CA ARG A 7 -59.55 15.80 -20.59
C ARG A 7 -58.38 16.68 -21.06
N ILE A 8 -58.20 17.88 -20.48
CA ILE A 8 -57.00 18.72 -20.70
C ILE A 8 -55.74 18.03 -20.19
N ARG A 9 -55.78 17.40 -19.00
CA ARG A 9 -54.65 16.67 -18.43
C ARG A 9 -54.26 15.47 -19.31
N GLU A 10 -55.24 14.70 -19.77
CA GLU A 10 -55.03 13.57 -20.68
C GLU A 10 -54.43 14.02 -22.02
N ALA A 11 -54.99 15.06 -22.66
CA ALA A 11 -54.45 15.62 -23.89
C ALA A 11 -53.01 16.13 -23.70
N SER A 12 -52.70 16.75 -22.55
CA SER A 12 -51.33 17.19 -22.23
C SER A 12 -50.36 16.04 -21.99
N GLN A 13 -50.81 14.92 -21.42
CA GLN A 13 -50.01 13.70 -21.26
C GLN A 13 -49.70 13.06 -22.62
N LYS A 14 -50.69 12.98 -23.51
CA LYS A 14 -50.50 12.50 -24.90
C LYS A 14 -49.57 13.41 -25.70
N CYS A 15 -49.67 14.74 -25.55
CA CYS A 15 -48.68 15.68 -26.10
C CYS A 15 -47.26 15.36 -25.61
N LYS A 16 -47.07 15.13 -24.30
CA LYS A 16 -45.76 14.80 -23.74
C LYS A 16 -45.21 13.51 -24.34
N GLN A 17 -46.00 12.43 -24.34
CA GLN A 17 -45.61 11.13 -24.90
C GLN A 17 -45.18 11.23 -26.38
N LYS A 18 -45.91 11.98 -27.21
CA LYS A 18 -45.55 12.16 -28.63
C LYS A 18 -44.30 13.03 -28.82
N ARG A 19 -44.04 14.01 -27.94
CA ARG A 19 -42.78 14.75 -27.91
C ARG A 19 -41.60 13.84 -27.53
N ASP A 20 -41.70 13.11 -26.43
CA ASP A 20 -40.67 12.19 -25.96
C ASP A 20 -40.33 11.12 -27.04
N HIS A 21 -41.35 10.65 -27.77
CA HIS A 21 -41.18 9.72 -28.90
C HIS A 21 -40.51 10.37 -30.14
N LEU A 22 -40.82 11.63 -30.42
CA LEU A 22 -40.16 12.39 -31.49
C LEU A 22 -38.67 12.64 -31.19
N ASP A 23 -38.34 12.91 -29.93
CA ASP A 23 -36.95 13.06 -29.45
C ASP A 23 -36.20 11.72 -29.57
N SER A 24 -36.85 10.59 -29.25
CA SER A 24 -36.30 9.24 -29.49
C SER A 24 -36.01 8.99 -30.98
N LYS A 25 -36.95 9.34 -31.88
CA LYS A 25 -36.74 9.22 -33.33
C LYS A 25 -35.74 10.23 -33.89
N HIS A 26 -35.43 11.29 -33.15
CA HIS A 26 -34.34 12.20 -33.51
C HIS A 26 -32.97 11.57 -33.23
N ARG A 27 -32.80 10.92 -32.06
CA ARG A 27 -31.57 10.19 -31.71
C ARG A 27 -31.30 9.04 -32.68
N GLU A 28 -32.31 8.27 -33.06
CA GLU A 28 -32.18 7.20 -34.06
C GLU A 28 -31.58 7.69 -35.39
N ILE A 29 -31.89 8.91 -35.83
CA ILE A 29 -31.28 9.53 -37.02
C ILE A 29 -29.82 9.94 -36.76
N GLU A 30 -29.49 10.38 -35.55
CA GLU A 30 -28.12 10.72 -35.16
C GLU A 30 -27.24 9.47 -35.07
N ASP A 31 -27.75 8.39 -34.49
CA ASP A 31 -27.09 7.08 -34.40
C ASP A 31 -26.81 6.51 -35.81
N ILE A 32 -27.78 6.56 -36.72
CA ILE A 32 -27.62 6.14 -38.12
C ILE A 32 -26.54 6.98 -38.83
N LYS A 33 -26.53 8.31 -38.65
CA LYS A 33 -25.49 9.20 -39.20
C LYS A 33 -24.12 8.91 -38.61
N GLN A 34 -24.03 8.63 -37.30
CA GLN A 34 -22.78 8.30 -36.64
C GLN A 34 -22.23 6.96 -37.13
N ALA A 35 -23.09 5.94 -37.30
CA ALA A 35 -22.69 4.65 -37.87
C ALA A 35 -22.15 4.78 -39.32
N PHE A 36 -22.75 5.65 -40.14
CA PHE A 36 -22.23 5.94 -41.48
C PHE A 36 -20.90 6.71 -41.45
N SER A 37 -20.77 7.71 -40.57
CA SER A 37 -19.52 8.45 -40.34
C SER A 37 -18.38 7.52 -39.91
N LEU A 38 -18.66 6.54 -39.03
CA LEU A 38 -17.70 5.51 -38.63
C LEU A 38 -17.25 4.64 -39.82
N LYS A 39 -18.16 4.23 -40.70
CA LYS A 39 -17.80 3.51 -41.93
C LYS A 39 -16.93 4.36 -42.88
N GLN A 40 -17.20 5.66 -42.98
CA GLN A 40 -16.37 6.59 -43.76
C GLN A 40 -14.95 6.72 -43.17
N THR A 41 -14.81 6.85 -41.85
CA THR A 41 -13.47 6.95 -41.22
C THR A 41 -12.71 5.64 -41.32
N GLU A 42 -13.37 4.49 -41.15
CA GLU A 42 -12.76 3.15 -41.30
C GLU A 42 -12.20 2.92 -42.71
N GLU A 43 -12.98 3.26 -43.75
CA GLU A 43 -12.54 3.17 -45.15
C GLU A 43 -11.44 4.21 -45.46
N ALA A 44 -11.55 5.45 -44.98
CA ALA A 44 -10.49 6.46 -45.16
C ALA A 44 -9.17 6.04 -44.50
N ASP A 45 -9.22 5.42 -43.31
CA ASP A 45 -8.04 4.89 -42.63
C ASP A 45 -7.55 3.58 -43.25
N ARG A 46 -8.42 2.78 -43.90
CA ARG A 46 -7.99 1.67 -44.79
C ARG A 46 -7.20 2.22 -45.98
N GLN A 47 -7.70 3.24 -46.67
CA GLN A 47 -7.00 3.88 -47.80
C GLN A 47 -5.65 4.49 -47.39
N LYS A 48 -5.56 5.16 -46.23
CA LYS A 48 -4.27 5.62 -45.68
C LYS A 48 -3.32 4.46 -45.39
N ARG A 49 -3.80 3.37 -44.79
CA ARG A 49 -2.99 2.16 -44.53
C ARG A 49 -2.49 1.50 -45.82
N ILE A 50 -3.34 1.43 -46.86
CA ILE A 50 -2.98 0.95 -48.20
C ILE A 50 -1.89 1.84 -48.82
N SER A 51 -2.07 3.16 -48.83
CA SER A 51 -1.09 4.12 -49.37
C SER A 51 0.26 4.03 -48.66
N ASN A 52 0.25 4.01 -47.32
CA ASN A 52 1.47 3.85 -46.52
C ASN A 52 2.15 2.49 -46.75
N THR A 53 1.37 1.42 -46.93
CA THR A 53 1.91 0.07 -47.20
C THR A 53 2.51 -0.03 -48.61
N ARG A 54 1.89 0.59 -49.62
CA ARG A 54 2.46 0.72 -50.98
C ARG A 54 3.79 1.47 -50.94
N ARG A 55 3.84 2.64 -50.29
CA ARG A 55 5.07 3.42 -50.12
C ARG A 55 6.17 2.59 -49.42
N MET A 56 5.84 1.89 -48.34
CA MET A 56 6.80 1.01 -47.64
C MET A 56 7.32 -0.13 -48.53
N ILE A 57 6.48 -0.70 -49.41
CA ILE A 57 6.90 -1.72 -50.39
C ILE A 57 7.86 -1.11 -51.42
N ASP A 58 7.59 0.11 -51.89
CA ASP A 58 8.44 0.78 -52.88
C ASP A 58 9.76 1.27 -52.27
N ASP A 59 9.76 1.75 -51.02
CA ASP A 59 10.99 2.05 -50.25
C ASP A 59 11.84 0.77 -50.06
N LEU A 60 11.23 -0.35 -49.69
CA LEU A 60 11.91 -1.66 -49.57
C LEU A 60 12.41 -2.20 -50.92
N ARG A 61 11.68 -1.96 -52.02
CA ARG A 61 12.13 -2.30 -53.39
C ARG A 61 13.30 -1.43 -53.83
N ALA A 62 13.33 -0.14 -53.47
CA ALA A 62 14.45 0.74 -53.71
C ALA A 62 15.69 0.33 -52.88
N GLU A 63 15.50 -0.08 -51.62
CA GLU A 63 16.56 -0.67 -50.80
C GLU A 63 17.11 -1.96 -51.43
N LEU A 64 16.23 -2.83 -51.93
CA LEU A 64 16.61 -4.05 -52.65
C LEU A 64 17.36 -3.76 -53.96
N ALA A 65 16.94 -2.75 -54.72
CA ALA A 65 17.58 -2.32 -55.96
C ALA A 65 18.95 -1.67 -55.72
N ASN A 66 19.11 -0.91 -54.64
CA ASN A 66 20.39 -0.31 -54.22
C ASN A 66 21.45 -1.34 -53.80
N LEU A 67 21.04 -2.57 -53.44
CA LEU A 67 21.98 -3.68 -53.25
C LEU A 67 22.56 -4.21 -54.58
N GLY A 68 22.01 -3.77 -55.72
CA GLY A 68 22.44 -4.14 -57.07
C GLY A 68 21.94 -5.52 -57.51
N ASP A 69 22.11 -5.84 -58.80
CA ASP A 69 21.82 -7.17 -59.32
C ASP A 69 22.91 -8.16 -58.88
N ILE A 70 22.80 -8.56 -57.62
CA ILE A 70 23.59 -9.62 -57.02
C ILE A 70 23.08 -10.94 -57.59
N SER A 71 23.56 -11.25 -58.80
CA SER A 71 23.57 -12.60 -59.35
C SER A 71 24.20 -13.55 -58.34
N ASP A 72 23.70 -14.79 -58.32
CA ASP A 72 23.75 -15.70 -57.19
C ASP A 72 25.11 -15.70 -56.47
N VAL A 73 25.12 -15.40 -55.17
CA VAL A 73 26.34 -15.37 -54.35
C VAL A 73 26.81 -16.80 -54.01
N THR A 74 25.95 -17.80 -54.20
CA THR A 74 26.21 -19.21 -53.85
C THR A 74 27.51 -19.75 -54.47
N PRO A 75 27.79 -19.61 -55.78
CA PRO A 75 29.04 -20.09 -56.37
C PRO A 75 30.28 -19.41 -55.80
N ARG A 76 30.19 -18.11 -55.43
CA ARG A 76 31.31 -17.39 -54.78
C ARG A 76 31.55 -17.88 -53.35
N ILE A 77 30.49 -18.20 -52.61
CA ILE A 77 30.61 -18.81 -51.28
C ILE A 77 31.23 -20.22 -51.39
N ASP A 78 30.87 -20.98 -52.42
CA ASP A 78 31.39 -22.34 -52.63
C ASP A 78 32.87 -22.36 -53.07
N VAL A 79 33.30 -21.43 -53.92
CA VAL A 79 34.73 -21.22 -54.22
C VAL A 79 35.52 -20.84 -52.96
N VAL A 80 34.96 -20.01 -52.08
CA VAL A 80 35.60 -19.71 -50.79
C VAL A 80 35.60 -20.93 -49.87
N ASN A 81 34.57 -21.77 -49.89
CA ASN A 81 34.53 -23.04 -49.14
C ASN A 81 35.61 -24.02 -49.59
N THR A 82 35.87 -24.16 -50.91
CA THR A 82 36.91 -25.05 -51.43
C THR A 82 38.31 -24.56 -51.07
N GLU A 83 38.57 -23.26 -51.19
CA GLU A 83 39.86 -22.66 -50.79
C GLU A 83 40.09 -22.76 -49.27
N GLN A 84 39.05 -22.60 -48.45
CA GLN A 84 39.15 -22.82 -47.00
C GLN A 84 39.50 -24.26 -46.63
N ARG A 85 38.90 -25.26 -47.31
CA ARG A 85 39.25 -26.68 -47.09
C ARG A 85 40.70 -26.96 -47.45
N ARG A 86 41.15 -26.50 -48.62
CA ARG A 86 42.53 -26.66 -49.08
C ARG A 86 43.52 -26.03 -48.11
N ILE A 87 43.27 -24.82 -47.62
CA ILE A 87 44.14 -24.17 -46.62
C ILE A 87 44.15 -24.96 -45.31
N GLN A 88 43.03 -25.54 -44.90
CA GLN A 88 42.96 -26.37 -43.68
C GLN A 88 43.78 -27.67 -43.83
N GLU A 89 43.78 -28.29 -45.01
CA GLU A 89 44.61 -29.45 -45.35
C GLU A 89 46.11 -29.08 -45.37
N GLU A 90 46.47 -27.97 -46.01
CA GLU A 90 47.84 -27.43 -46.01
C GLU A 90 48.33 -27.13 -44.57
N LYS A 91 47.49 -26.52 -43.72
CA LYS A 91 47.81 -26.31 -42.29
C LYS A 91 48.01 -27.61 -41.53
N ALA A 92 47.13 -28.60 -41.69
CA ALA A 92 47.23 -29.88 -41.00
C ALA A 92 48.53 -30.62 -41.37
N LYS A 93 48.97 -30.53 -42.63
CA LYS A 93 50.27 -31.04 -43.08
C LYS A 93 51.43 -30.33 -42.38
N MET A 94 51.40 -29.00 -42.32
CA MET A 94 52.43 -28.18 -41.69
C MET A 94 52.51 -28.39 -40.16
N GLU A 95 51.39 -28.65 -39.49
CA GLU A 95 51.37 -29.05 -38.08
C GLU A 95 51.99 -30.45 -37.87
N GLY A 96 51.73 -31.40 -38.77
CA GLY A 96 52.37 -32.72 -38.78
C GLY A 96 53.89 -32.63 -38.93
N GLU A 97 54.37 -31.93 -39.97
CA GLU A 97 55.80 -31.69 -40.22
C GLU A 97 56.47 -31.04 -39.01
N LYS A 98 55.82 -30.05 -38.39
CA LYS A 98 56.31 -29.39 -37.16
C LYS A 98 56.32 -30.32 -35.94
N ALA A 99 55.39 -31.28 -35.84
CA ALA A 99 55.38 -32.26 -34.76
C ALA A 99 56.52 -33.28 -34.89
N ASP A 100 56.85 -33.69 -36.12
CA ASP A 100 57.96 -34.60 -36.38
C ASP A 100 59.33 -33.93 -36.20
N LEU A 101 59.49 -32.69 -36.69
CA LEU A 101 60.71 -31.89 -36.42
C LEU A 101 60.96 -31.68 -34.91
N ARG A 102 59.89 -31.51 -34.10
CA ARG A 102 60.02 -31.45 -32.63
C ARG A 102 60.53 -32.76 -32.05
N ARG A 103 60.00 -33.91 -32.48
CA ARG A 103 60.43 -35.23 -32.02
C ARG A 103 61.91 -35.49 -32.37
N GLU A 104 62.32 -35.14 -33.58
CA GLU A 104 63.71 -35.23 -34.02
C GLU A 104 64.64 -34.36 -33.16
N LYS A 105 64.23 -33.11 -32.89
CA LYS A 105 64.96 -32.21 -31.99
C LYS A 105 65.08 -32.76 -30.57
N ASP A 106 63.99 -33.29 -30.01
CA ASP A 106 63.98 -33.84 -28.65
C ASP A 106 64.88 -35.08 -28.53
N ASN A 107 64.93 -35.93 -29.56
CA ASN A 107 65.85 -37.06 -29.65
C ASN A 107 67.32 -36.59 -29.68
N LEU A 108 67.69 -35.68 -30.59
CA LEU A 108 69.04 -35.12 -30.69
C LEU A 108 69.47 -34.39 -29.40
N ASN A 109 68.54 -33.72 -28.72
CA ASN A 109 68.79 -33.07 -27.43
C ASN A 109 69.08 -34.12 -26.34
N GLY A 110 68.38 -35.26 -26.35
CA GLY A 110 68.66 -36.42 -25.50
C GLY A 110 70.06 -36.98 -25.72
N GLU A 111 70.44 -37.23 -26.97
CA GLU A 111 71.79 -37.70 -27.35
C GLU A 111 72.88 -36.70 -26.95
N CYS A 112 72.72 -35.43 -27.29
CA CYS A 112 73.63 -34.35 -26.93
C CYS A 112 73.83 -34.26 -25.41
N ARG A 113 72.77 -34.47 -24.61
CA ARG A 113 72.84 -34.52 -23.14
C ARG A 113 73.64 -35.71 -22.64
N LEU A 114 73.49 -36.89 -23.23
CA LEU A 114 74.28 -38.09 -22.89
C LEU A 114 75.77 -37.89 -23.20
N LEU A 115 76.09 -37.38 -24.39
CA LEU A 115 77.46 -37.07 -24.81
C LEU A 115 78.12 -36.02 -23.89
N LYS A 116 77.40 -34.93 -23.56
CA LYS A 116 77.85 -33.90 -22.61
C LYS A 116 78.12 -34.46 -21.20
N ASN A 117 77.32 -35.40 -20.73
CA ASN A 117 77.55 -36.08 -19.45
C ASN A 117 78.82 -36.96 -19.51
N ARG A 118 79.05 -37.68 -20.61
CA ARG A 118 80.27 -38.49 -20.81
C ARG A 118 81.53 -37.60 -20.87
N LEU A 119 81.48 -36.50 -21.62
CA LEU A 119 82.55 -35.51 -21.70
C LEU A 119 82.85 -34.88 -20.33
N ARG A 120 81.83 -34.60 -19.52
CA ARG A 120 82.02 -34.10 -18.14
C ARG A 120 82.79 -35.11 -17.28
N SER A 121 82.41 -36.39 -17.33
CA SER A 121 83.09 -37.46 -16.61
C SER A 121 84.58 -37.60 -16.99
N LEU A 122 84.92 -37.50 -18.29
CA LEU A 122 86.32 -37.49 -18.74
C LEU A 122 87.10 -36.27 -18.21
N ASN A 123 86.52 -35.07 -18.30
CA ASN A 123 87.15 -33.85 -17.78
C ASN A 123 87.35 -33.90 -16.26
N ASP A 124 86.43 -34.49 -15.50
CA ASP A 124 86.59 -34.65 -14.05
C ASP A 124 87.69 -35.67 -13.71
N MET A 125 87.85 -36.75 -14.48
CA MET A 125 89.01 -37.65 -14.34
C MET A 125 90.35 -36.96 -14.63
N MET A 126 90.40 -36.08 -15.63
CA MET A 126 91.60 -35.28 -15.93
C MET A 126 91.95 -34.34 -14.77
N LYS A 127 90.96 -33.63 -14.19
CA LYS A 127 91.16 -32.80 -12.98
C LYS A 127 91.69 -33.61 -11.80
N ILE A 128 91.21 -34.84 -11.59
CA ILE A 128 91.69 -35.71 -10.50
C ILE A 128 93.16 -36.12 -10.70
N LYS A 129 93.61 -36.37 -11.95
CA LYS A 129 95.05 -36.58 -12.24
C LYS A 129 95.90 -35.36 -11.86
N GLU A 130 95.45 -34.17 -12.25
CA GLU A 130 96.14 -32.91 -11.96
C GLU A 130 96.18 -32.61 -10.45
N GLU A 131 95.10 -32.87 -9.73
CA GLU A 131 95.03 -32.72 -8.28
C GLU A 131 95.97 -33.71 -7.56
N LYS A 132 96.03 -34.97 -8.00
CA LYS A 132 97.01 -35.95 -7.49
C LYS A 132 98.46 -35.48 -7.71
N LEU A 133 98.76 -34.85 -8.86
CA LEU A 133 100.07 -34.23 -9.10
C LEU A 133 100.31 -33.07 -8.14
N ARG A 134 99.33 -32.16 -7.97
CA ARG A 134 99.42 -30.99 -7.08
C ARG A 134 99.68 -31.37 -5.62
N VAL A 135 99.02 -32.41 -5.11
CA VAL A 135 99.21 -32.93 -3.76
C VAL A 135 100.62 -33.51 -3.57
N ARG A 136 101.17 -34.18 -4.58
CA ARG A 136 102.46 -34.89 -4.48
C ARG A 136 103.68 -34.04 -4.82
N SER A 137 103.54 -33.07 -5.73
CA SER A 137 104.63 -32.23 -6.24
C SER A 137 104.08 -30.87 -6.69
N ARG A 138 103.92 -29.94 -5.75
CA ARG A 138 103.40 -28.58 -6.01
C ARG A 138 104.21 -27.85 -7.08
N ASP A 139 105.54 -27.95 -7.03
CA ASP A 139 106.46 -27.34 -7.99
C ASP A 139 106.23 -27.84 -9.41
N THR A 140 106.05 -29.16 -9.58
CA THR A 140 105.75 -29.76 -10.90
C THR A 140 104.38 -29.33 -11.41
N TYR A 141 103.37 -29.23 -10.53
CA TYR A 141 102.06 -28.70 -10.91
C TYR A 141 102.14 -27.23 -11.34
N ALA A 142 102.87 -26.38 -10.60
CA ALA A 142 103.09 -24.98 -10.98
C ALA A 142 103.77 -24.87 -12.35
N ALA A 143 104.79 -25.68 -12.59
CA ALA A 143 105.47 -25.76 -13.88
C ALA A 143 104.58 -26.27 -15.03
N VAL A 144 103.61 -27.16 -14.77
CA VAL A 144 102.59 -27.56 -15.77
C VAL A 144 101.69 -26.37 -16.13
N GLN A 145 101.24 -25.60 -15.14
CA GLN A 145 100.40 -24.42 -15.40
C GLN A 145 101.18 -23.34 -16.17
N TRP A 146 102.45 -23.10 -15.79
CA TRP A 146 103.34 -22.20 -16.52
C TRP A 146 103.59 -22.67 -17.95
N LEU A 147 103.90 -23.95 -18.16
CA LEU A 147 104.09 -24.53 -19.49
C LEU A 147 102.86 -24.36 -20.36
N ARG A 148 101.65 -24.59 -19.82
CA ARG A 148 100.39 -24.44 -20.55
C ARG A 148 100.14 -23.01 -21.04
N GLN A 149 100.54 -22.00 -20.26
CA GLN A 149 100.45 -20.59 -20.65
C GLN A 149 101.53 -20.20 -21.67
N ASN A 150 102.70 -20.82 -21.59
CA ASN A 150 103.90 -20.44 -22.34
C ASN A 150 104.29 -21.42 -23.47
N LYS A 151 103.38 -22.31 -23.92
CA LYS A 151 103.67 -23.29 -25.01
C LYS A 151 104.21 -22.65 -26.28
N HIS A 152 103.87 -21.39 -26.54
CA HIS A 152 104.29 -20.62 -27.71
C HIS A 152 105.79 -20.21 -27.70
N LEU A 153 106.51 -20.36 -26.58
CA LEU A 153 107.95 -20.06 -26.47
C LEU A 153 108.85 -21.18 -27.00
N PHE A 154 108.29 -22.37 -27.22
CA PHE A 154 109.01 -23.58 -27.60
C PHE A 154 108.86 -23.88 -29.09
N SER A 155 109.93 -24.37 -29.71
CA SER A 155 110.02 -24.58 -31.16
C SER A 155 109.74 -26.02 -31.61
N GLY A 156 109.64 -26.96 -30.67
CA GLY A 156 109.31 -28.37 -30.90
C GLY A 156 108.36 -28.89 -29.83
N ASN A 157 108.02 -30.17 -29.91
CA ASN A 157 107.04 -30.77 -28.99
C ASN A 157 107.58 -30.78 -27.54
N VAL A 158 106.79 -30.22 -26.62
CA VAL A 158 107.02 -30.29 -25.17
C VAL A 158 105.83 -31.00 -24.51
N TYR A 159 106.10 -32.14 -23.92
CA TYR A 159 105.10 -32.95 -23.22
C TYR A 159 105.08 -32.64 -21.74
N GLU A 160 103.87 -32.52 -21.22
CA GLU A 160 103.59 -32.47 -19.78
C GLU A 160 104.12 -33.74 -19.08
N PRO A 161 104.26 -33.75 -17.75
CA PRO A 161 104.86 -34.85 -16.99
C PRO A 161 104.29 -36.21 -17.40
N MET A 162 105.16 -37.20 -17.63
CA MET A 162 104.77 -38.49 -18.21
C MET A 162 103.56 -39.13 -17.52
N MET A 163 103.41 -38.95 -16.20
CA MET A 163 102.28 -39.46 -15.42
C MET A 163 100.89 -38.87 -15.78
N LEU A 164 100.84 -37.70 -16.41
CA LEU A 164 99.61 -37.13 -16.98
C LEU A 164 99.33 -37.70 -18.38
N VAL A 165 100.40 -37.91 -19.15
CA VAL A 165 100.40 -38.20 -20.59
C VAL A 165 100.33 -39.70 -20.91
N ILE A 166 100.84 -40.57 -20.05
CA ILE A 166 100.71 -42.03 -20.17
C ILE A 166 99.25 -42.43 -19.91
N SER A 167 98.70 -43.24 -20.81
CA SER A 167 97.40 -43.91 -20.65
C SER A 167 97.61 -45.42 -20.60
N VAL A 168 97.16 -46.07 -19.52
CA VAL A 168 97.31 -47.53 -19.35
C VAL A 168 96.03 -48.21 -19.81
N ARG A 169 96.15 -49.18 -20.72
CA ARG A 169 95.00 -49.86 -21.36
C ARG A 169 94.09 -50.59 -20.37
N ASN A 170 94.68 -51.13 -19.31
CA ASN A 170 93.96 -51.74 -18.19
C ASN A 170 94.50 -51.18 -16.86
N PRO A 171 93.66 -50.53 -16.02
CA PRO A 171 94.07 -50.00 -14.72
C PRO A 171 94.81 -51.01 -13.82
N ASN A 172 94.48 -52.31 -13.90
CA ASN A 172 95.14 -53.36 -13.12
C ASN A 172 96.61 -53.58 -13.52
N HIS A 173 97.01 -53.17 -14.72
CA HIS A 173 98.37 -53.26 -15.24
C HIS A 173 99.22 -52.02 -14.92
N ALA A 174 98.61 -50.93 -14.46
CA ALA A 174 99.29 -49.68 -14.13
C ALA A 174 100.39 -49.87 -13.07
N LYS A 175 100.21 -50.85 -12.17
CA LYS A 175 101.22 -51.24 -11.17
C LYS A 175 102.56 -51.62 -11.81
N TYR A 176 102.57 -52.29 -12.96
CA TYR A 176 103.83 -52.71 -13.60
C TYR A 176 104.58 -51.49 -14.15
N VAL A 177 103.87 -50.56 -14.80
CA VAL A 177 104.44 -49.34 -15.38
C VAL A 177 105.03 -48.45 -14.27
N GLU A 178 104.29 -48.21 -13.18
CA GLU A 178 104.77 -47.38 -12.06
C GLU A 178 105.93 -47.99 -11.26
N ASN A 179 106.02 -49.32 -11.15
CA ASN A 179 107.16 -49.97 -10.49
C ASN A 179 108.36 -50.16 -11.42
N HIS A 180 108.21 -49.84 -12.71
CA HIS A 180 109.31 -49.87 -13.66
C HIS A 180 109.98 -48.52 -13.84
N ILE A 181 109.17 -47.45 -13.97
CA ILE A 181 109.64 -46.08 -14.17
C ILE A 181 109.72 -45.37 -12.81
N PRO A 182 110.90 -44.87 -12.37
CA PRO A 182 111.05 -44.11 -11.14
C PRO A 182 110.13 -42.89 -11.09
N PHE A 183 109.61 -42.57 -9.90
CA PHE A 183 108.67 -41.45 -9.71
C PHE A 183 109.23 -40.09 -10.19
N ASN A 184 110.55 -39.85 -10.08
CA ASN A 184 111.18 -38.63 -10.57
C ASN A 184 111.08 -38.46 -12.09
N ASP A 185 111.04 -39.56 -12.85
CA ASP A 185 110.94 -39.54 -14.31
C ASP A 185 109.48 -39.60 -14.76
N LEU A 186 108.61 -40.28 -14.01
CA LEU A 186 107.16 -40.17 -14.19
C LEU A 186 106.66 -38.72 -14.05
N ARG A 187 107.28 -37.92 -13.18
CA ARG A 187 106.98 -36.48 -13.07
C ARG A 187 107.84 -35.57 -13.97
N ALA A 188 108.66 -36.12 -14.85
CA ALA A 188 109.52 -35.33 -15.73
C ALA A 188 108.80 -34.89 -17.00
N PHE A 189 109.06 -33.66 -17.41
CA PHE A 189 108.66 -33.11 -18.71
C PHE A 189 109.53 -33.72 -19.81
N VAL A 190 108.95 -34.03 -20.97
CA VAL A 190 109.68 -34.64 -22.10
C VAL A 190 109.77 -33.66 -23.27
N PHE A 191 110.98 -33.41 -23.74
CA PHE A 191 111.28 -32.46 -24.82
C PHE A 191 111.75 -33.18 -26.08
N GLN A 192 111.24 -32.73 -27.23
CA GLN A 192 111.70 -33.15 -28.56
C GLN A 192 112.98 -32.40 -29.01
N LYS A 193 113.24 -31.21 -28.47
CA LYS A 193 114.39 -30.35 -28.80
C LYS A 193 115.20 -30.00 -27.55
N ARG A 194 116.52 -29.99 -27.67
CA ARG A 194 117.43 -29.77 -26.53
C ARG A 194 117.42 -28.31 -26.09
N GLU A 195 117.36 -27.41 -27.06
CA GLU A 195 117.29 -25.96 -26.88
C GLU A 195 116.03 -25.57 -26.10
N ASP A 196 114.91 -26.24 -26.38
CA ASP A 196 113.64 -26.02 -25.69
C ASP A 196 113.65 -26.59 -24.25
N MET A 197 114.36 -27.69 -24.01
CA MET A 197 114.62 -28.20 -22.65
C MET A 197 115.49 -27.22 -21.83
N GLU A 198 116.56 -26.69 -22.43
CA GLU A 198 117.47 -25.75 -21.77
C GLU A 198 116.74 -24.44 -21.42
N LYS A 199 115.96 -23.85 -22.35
CA LYS A 199 115.06 -22.71 -22.06
C LYS A 199 114.10 -22.99 -20.91
N PHE A 200 113.42 -24.14 -20.93
CA PHE A 200 112.47 -24.49 -19.87
C PHE A 200 113.15 -24.60 -18.50
N MET A 201 114.34 -25.20 -18.44
CA MET A 201 115.09 -25.31 -17.20
C MET A 201 115.51 -23.94 -16.68
N THR A 202 116.01 -23.04 -17.52
CA THR A 202 116.32 -21.66 -17.10
C THR A 202 115.08 -20.94 -16.55
N GLU A 203 113.95 -20.94 -17.26
CA GLU A 203 112.77 -20.18 -16.84
C GLU A 203 112.03 -20.79 -15.62
N VAL A 204 112.00 -22.12 -15.51
CA VAL A 204 111.21 -22.82 -14.48
C VAL A 204 112.05 -23.17 -13.25
N ARG A 205 113.29 -23.61 -13.44
CA ARG A 205 114.16 -23.99 -12.33
C ARG A 205 115.01 -22.82 -11.85
N ASP A 206 115.62 -22.05 -12.74
CA ASP A 206 116.59 -21.04 -12.32
C ASP A 206 115.91 -19.69 -12.00
N SER A 207 114.98 -19.22 -12.83
CA SER A 207 114.21 -17.99 -12.58
C SER A 207 113.12 -18.16 -11.51
N GLN A 208 112.37 -19.27 -11.53
CA GLN A 208 111.23 -19.52 -10.63
C GLN A 208 111.55 -20.43 -9.43
N ASN A 209 112.77 -20.98 -9.33
CA ASN A 209 113.22 -21.87 -8.25
C ASN A 209 112.35 -23.15 -8.04
N LEU A 210 111.68 -23.63 -9.10
CA LEU A 210 110.80 -24.81 -9.02
C LEU A 210 111.61 -26.11 -9.20
N ARG A 211 111.40 -27.09 -8.31
CA ARG A 211 112.14 -28.37 -8.31
C ARG A 211 111.54 -29.37 -9.30
N VAL A 212 111.74 -29.11 -10.58
CA VAL A 212 111.29 -29.94 -11.71
C VAL A 212 112.37 -30.86 -12.26
N ASN A 213 111.94 -31.92 -12.95
CA ASN A 213 112.81 -32.81 -13.73
C ASN A 213 112.41 -32.70 -15.21
N SER A 214 113.39 -32.76 -16.10
CA SER A 214 113.20 -32.61 -17.55
C SER A 214 114.10 -33.59 -18.27
N VAL A 215 113.55 -34.27 -19.27
CA VAL A 215 114.28 -35.26 -20.06
C VAL A 215 114.06 -35.00 -21.56
N PHE A 216 115.03 -35.42 -22.35
CA PHE A 216 115.05 -35.26 -23.79
C PHE A 216 114.85 -36.61 -24.48
N ALA A 217 113.97 -36.68 -25.47
CA ALA A 217 113.75 -37.89 -26.27
C ALA A 217 114.99 -38.17 -27.15
N PRO A 218 115.41 -39.44 -27.35
CA PRO A 218 116.57 -39.73 -28.19
C PRO A 218 116.30 -39.33 -29.65
N VAL A 219 117.36 -38.92 -30.35
CA VAL A 219 117.31 -38.44 -31.75
C VAL A 219 116.74 -39.49 -32.71
N GLU A 220 117.03 -40.77 -32.46
CA GLU A 220 116.41 -41.89 -33.17
C GLU A 220 115.22 -42.44 -32.38
N SER A 221 114.06 -42.56 -33.03
CA SER A 221 112.85 -43.07 -32.39
C SER A 221 112.99 -44.54 -32.00
N CYS A 222 112.97 -44.81 -30.70
CA CYS A 222 112.97 -46.14 -30.12
C CYS A 222 111.55 -46.67 -29.83
N ALA A 223 110.49 -45.91 -30.16
CA ALA A 223 109.11 -46.19 -29.74
C ALA A 223 108.53 -47.49 -30.33
N THR A 224 108.94 -47.82 -31.56
CA THR A 224 108.50 -48.99 -32.35
C THR A 224 109.49 -50.16 -32.32
N ARG A 225 110.54 -50.07 -31.49
CA ARG A 225 111.59 -51.10 -31.40
C ARG A 225 111.00 -52.45 -30.93
N PRO A 226 111.19 -53.55 -31.68
CA PRO A 226 110.65 -54.85 -31.28
C PRO A 226 111.34 -55.42 -30.04
N PRO A 227 110.67 -56.31 -29.28
CA PRO A 227 111.28 -57.08 -28.19
C PRO A 227 112.42 -57.98 -28.71
N SER A 228 113.32 -58.41 -27.82
CA SER A 228 114.40 -59.34 -28.17
C SER A 228 113.89 -60.72 -28.59
N ARG A 229 112.64 -61.09 -28.24
CA ARG A 229 111.95 -62.31 -28.67
C ARG A 229 110.43 -62.09 -28.81
N PRO A 230 109.72 -62.84 -29.66
CA PRO A 230 108.25 -62.85 -29.67
C PRO A 230 107.68 -63.36 -28.35
N ILE A 231 106.59 -62.76 -27.87
CA ILE A 231 105.94 -63.14 -26.59
C ILE A 231 105.46 -64.59 -26.59
N GLU A 232 105.13 -65.14 -27.77
CA GLU A 232 104.77 -66.55 -28.01
C GLU A 232 105.81 -67.52 -27.43
N SER A 233 107.10 -67.20 -27.58
CA SER A 233 108.19 -68.03 -27.07
C SER A 233 108.28 -68.05 -25.54
N LEU A 234 107.71 -67.03 -24.87
CA LEU A 234 107.70 -66.84 -23.43
C LEU A 234 106.39 -67.24 -22.76
N LYS A 235 105.29 -67.39 -23.52
CA LYS A 235 103.98 -67.89 -23.03
C LYS A 235 104.11 -69.24 -22.30
N ARG A 236 105.07 -70.09 -22.67
CA ARG A 236 105.40 -71.35 -21.97
C ARG A 236 105.76 -71.18 -20.49
N PHE A 237 106.19 -69.98 -20.10
CA PHE A 237 106.54 -69.60 -18.73
C PHE A 237 105.48 -68.70 -18.06
N GLY A 238 104.27 -68.60 -18.63
CA GLY A 238 103.18 -67.78 -18.07
C GLY A 238 103.25 -66.28 -18.34
N PHE A 239 104.17 -65.82 -19.20
CA PHE A 239 104.22 -64.44 -19.70
C PHE A 239 103.10 -64.18 -20.71
N PHE A 240 102.40 -63.05 -20.59
CA PHE A 240 101.25 -62.73 -21.45
C PHE A 240 101.47 -61.55 -22.40
N ALA A 241 102.32 -60.58 -22.02
CA ALA A 241 102.60 -59.38 -22.80
C ALA A 241 103.97 -58.79 -22.43
N TYR A 242 104.49 -57.89 -23.27
CA TYR A 242 105.58 -56.98 -22.92
C TYR A 242 105.05 -55.68 -22.29
N LEU A 243 105.84 -55.06 -21.41
CA LEU A 243 105.42 -53.86 -20.67
C LEU A 243 104.98 -52.70 -21.59
N ARG A 244 105.67 -52.53 -22.73
CA ARG A 244 105.33 -51.61 -23.85
C ARG A 244 103.90 -51.76 -24.38
N GLU A 245 103.31 -52.95 -24.31
CA GLU A 245 101.97 -53.25 -24.86
C GLU A 245 100.83 -52.92 -23.87
N LEU A 246 101.17 -52.64 -22.61
CA LEU A 246 100.21 -52.39 -21.53
C LEU A 246 99.77 -50.92 -21.44
N PHE A 247 100.49 -50.01 -22.10
CA PHE A 247 100.24 -48.57 -22.05
C PHE A 247 100.62 -47.87 -23.37
N ASP A 248 99.95 -46.75 -23.60
CA ASP A 248 100.18 -45.86 -24.73
C ASP A 248 100.66 -44.48 -24.23
N ALA A 249 101.49 -43.84 -25.04
CA ALA A 249 102.02 -42.50 -24.83
C ALA A 249 102.49 -41.93 -26.19
N PRO A 250 102.66 -40.60 -26.33
CA PRO A 250 103.24 -39.96 -27.50
C PRO A 250 104.61 -40.54 -27.87
N GLU A 251 104.97 -40.44 -29.15
CA GLU A 251 106.14 -41.13 -29.70
C GLU A 251 107.44 -40.75 -28.98
N GLU A 252 107.66 -39.47 -28.68
CA GLU A 252 108.84 -38.95 -28.00
C GLU A 252 108.95 -39.48 -26.55
N VAL A 253 107.84 -39.48 -25.82
CA VAL A 253 107.73 -40.05 -24.46
C VAL A 253 108.03 -41.55 -24.50
N MET A 254 107.41 -42.25 -25.45
CA MET A 254 107.56 -43.69 -25.60
C MET A 254 108.95 -44.09 -26.08
N SER A 255 109.57 -43.30 -26.95
CA SER A 255 110.94 -43.44 -27.41
C SER A 255 111.92 -43.30 -26.26
N TYR A 256 111.74 -42.29 -25.40
CA TYR A 256 112.50 -42.14 -24.16
C TYR A 256 112.35 -43.36 -23.24
N LEU A 257 111.13 -43.84 -22.99
CA LEU A 257 110.89 -45.03 -22.13
C LEU A 257 111.47 -46.31 -22.73
N CYS A 258 111.38 -46.50 -24.05
CA CYS A 258 112.01 -47.60 -24.75
C CYS A 258 113.54 -47.51 -24.71
N ASN A 259 114.13 -46.33 -24.75
CA ASN A 259 115.59 -46.19 -24.68
C ASN A 259 116.12 -46.33 -23.25
N GLN A 260 115.59 -45.58 -22.29
CA GLN A 260 116.10 -45.53 -20.92
C GLN A 260 115.71 -46.79 -20.11
N TYR A 261 114.45 -47.21 -20.19
CA TYR A 261 113.89 -48.27 -19.36
C TYR A 261 113.72 -49.61 -20.10
N LYS A 262 113.96 -49.65 -21.42
CA LYS A 262 113.81 -50.86 -22.25
C LYS A 262 112.43 -51.51 -22.12
N VAL A 263 111.36 -50.72 -21.98
CA VAL A 263 109.98 -51.22 -21.77
C VAL A 263 109.47 -52.19 -22.85
N HIS A 264 110.05 -52.16 -24.05
CA HIS A 264 109.78 -53.13 -25.12
C HIS A 264 110.34 -54.53 -24.85
N ASP A 265 111.31 -54.70 -23.95
CA ASP A 265 112.01 -55.98 -23.70
C ASP A 265 111.83 -56.49 -22.26
N VAL A 266 110.80 -56.00 -21.57
CA VAL A 266 110.44 -56.38 -20.20
C VAL A 266 109.12 -57.16 -20.22
N PRO A 267 109.15 -58.50 -20.14
CA PRO A 267 107.94 -59.31 -20.18
C PRO A 267 107.21 -59.30 -18.83
N VAL A 268 105.88 -59.36 -18.90
CA VAL A 268 104.95 -59.35 -17.77
C VAL A 268 104.14 -60.64 -17.78
N GLY A 269 104.14 -61.32 -16.64
CA GLY A 269 103.57 -62.65 -16.46
C GLY A 269 102.68 -62.77 -15.23
N THR A 270 102.18 -63.99 -15.03
CA THR A 270 101.16 -64.33 -14.04
C THR A 270 101.76 -65.08 -12.84
N ASP A 271 100.93 -65.61 -11.96
CA ASP A 271 101.35 -66.50 -10.87
C ASP A 271 102.01 -67.79 -11.40
N GLN A 272 101.67 -68.22 -12.62
CA GLN A 272 102.36 -69.32 -13.30
C GLN A 272 103.86 -69.03 -13.51
N THR A 273 104.21 -67.78 -13.82
CA THR A 273 105.60 -67.34 -13.95
C THR A 273 106.33 -67.36 -12.61
N LYS A 274 105.62 -67.04 -11.50
CA LYS A 274 106.17 -67.15 -10.13
C LYS A 274 106.44 -68.61 -9.76
N ALA A 275 105.55 -69.53 -10.13
CA ALA A 275 105.76 -70.97 -9.91
C ALA A 275 106.95 -71.54 -10.70
N MET A 276 107.17 -71.07 -11.94
CA MET A 276 108.27 -71.51 -12.81
C MET A 276 109.56 -70.68 -12.67
N ILE A 277 109.65 -69.80 -11.67
CA ILE A 277 110.67 -68.74 -11.64
C ILE A 277 112.12 -69.25 -11.71
N LYS A 278 112.41 -70.43 -11.13
CA LYS A 278 113.76 -71.04 -11.19
C LYS A 278 114.21 -71.26 -12.63
N THR A 279 113.36 -71.87 -13.45
CA THR A 279 113.62 -72.11 -14.88
C THR A 279 113.69 -70.81 -15.69
N VAL A 280 112.92 -69.80 -15.29
CA VAL A 280 112.90 -68.48 -15.94
C VAL A 280 114.16 -67.66 -15.65
N ILE A 281 114.76 -67.79 -14.46
CA ILE A 281 116.01 -67.11 -14.07
C ILE A 281 117.22 -67.60 -14.89
N ASP A 282 117.21 -68.87 -15.29
CA ASP A 282 118.30 -69.48 -16.06
C ASP A 282 118.29 -69.07 -17.55
N GLU A 283 117.20 -68.47 -18.05
CA GLU A 283 117.09 -68.01 -19.44
C GLU A 283 118.00 -66.78 -19.70
N PRO A 284 119.05 -66.89 -20.53
CA PRO A 284 120.18 -65.95 -20.54
C PRO A 284 119.88 -64.57 -21.14
N TYR A 285 118.69 -64.37 -21.69
CA TYR A 285 118.26 -63.14 -22.37
C TYR A 285 117.37 -62.23 -21.50
N LEU A 286 116.84 -62.73 -20.38
CA LEU A 286 115.99 -61.92 -19.49
C LEU A 286 116.85 -61.07 -18.54
N LYS A 287 116.53 -59.77 -18.43
CA LYS A 287 117.21 -58.81 -17.54
C LYS A 287 116.31 -58.29 -16.43
N VAL A 288 115.07 -57.97 -16.77
CA VAL A 288 114.02 -57.58 -15.83
C VAL A 288 112.72 -58.24 -16.28
N LEU A 289 111.97 -58.78 -15.35
CA LEU A 289 110.66 -59.41 -15.61
C LEU A 289 109.70 -59.14 -14.46
N TYR A 290 108.41 -59.18 -14.75
CA TYR A 290 107.34 -59.09 -13.76
C TYR A 290 106.52 -60.37 -13.70
N THR A 291 106.21 -60.81 -12.49
CA THR A 291 105.13 -61.76 -12.20
C THR A 291 103.88 -60.99 -11.76
N ALA A 292 102.83 -61.67 -11.29
CA ALA A 292 101.62 -61.02 -10.77
C ALA A 292 101.91 -59.99 -9.66
N GLU A 293 102.86 -60.28 -8.77
CA GLU A 293 103.13 -59.50 -7.55
C GLU A 293 104.61 -59.14 -7.33
N GLU A 294 105.54 -59.73 -8.07
CA GLU A 294 106.99 -59.60 -7.82
C GLU A 294 107.77 -59.24 -9.08
N LYS A 295 108.72 -58.30 -8.93
CA LYS A 295 109.67 -57.85 -9.96
C LYS A 295 111.01 -58.51 -9.72
N TYR A 296 111.52 -59.23 -10.71
CA TYR A 296 112.86 -59.83 -10.67
C TYR A 296 113.81 -59.06 -11.58
N SER A 297 115.04 -58.86 -11.09
CA SER A 297 116.14 -58.23 -11.83
C SER A 297 117.34 -59.17 -11.85
N LEU A 298 117.75 -59.56 -13.05
CA LEU A 298 118.78 -60.57 -13.32
C LEU A 298 120.06 -59.86 -13.78
N LYS A 299 121.16 -60.09 -13.07
CA LYS A 299 122.48 -59.53 -13.38
C LYS A 299 123.49 -60.67 -13.56
N LYS A 300 123.91 -60.92 -14.78
CA LYS A 300 125.01 -61.84 -15.07
C LYS A 300 126.34 -61.18 -14.73
N SER A 301 127.13 -61.78 -13.85
CA SER A 301 128.47 -61.30 -13.48
C SER A 301 129.41 -61.42 -14.68
N PHE A 302 130.03 -60.30 -15.09
CA PHE A 302 131.00 -60.27 -16.19
C PHE A 302 132.20 -61.17 -15.93
N TYR A 303 132.66 -61.24 -14.67
CA TYR A 303 133.86 -61.99 -14.28
C TYR A 303 133.62 -63.48 -14.03
N SER A 304 132.44 -63.88 -13.57
CA SER A 304 132.17 -65.28 -13.15
C SER A 304 131.09 -65.99 -13.97
N GLY A 305 130.41 -65.30 -14.88
CA GLY A 305 129.29 -65.85 -15.65
C GLY A 305 128.03 -66.20 -14.85
N LYS A 306 128.07 -66.16 -13.51
CA LYS A 306 126.94 -66.50 -12.64
C LYS A 306 125.87 -65.40 -12.66
N THR A 307 124.61 -65.82 -12.71
CA THR A 307 123.44 -64.92 -12.61
C THR A 307 123.13 -64.62 -11.15
N SER A 308 123.18 -63.34 -10.77
CA SER A 308 122.66 -62.85 -9.50
C SER A 308 121.23 -62.35 -9.71
N THR A 309 120.32 -62.75 -8.82
CA THR A 309 118.89 -62.41 -8.89
C THR A 309 118.53 -61.55 -7.69
N SER A 310 117.83 -60.44 -7.95
CA SER A 310 117.21 -59.60 -6.92
C SER A 310 115.70 -59.52 -7.16
N ASN A 311 114.90 -59.62 -6.10
CA ASN A 311 113.44 -59.57 -6.13
C ASN A 311 112.93 -58.40 -5.27
N SER A 312 111.88 -57.74 -5.75
CA SER A 312 111.12 -56.74 -5.00
C SER A 312 109.63 -56.85 -5.31
N ALA A 313 108.76 -56.72 -4.29
CA ALA A 313 107.31 -56.70 -4.48
C ALA A 313 106.85 -55.50 -5.34
N VAL A 314 105.88 -55.74 -6.23
CA VAL A 314 105.22 -54.76 -7.10
C VAL A 314 104.18 -54.01 -6.27
N ARG A 315 104.41 -52.72 -6.05
CA ARG A 315 103.51 -51.85 -5.28
C ARG A 315 102.24 -51.53 -6.07
N PRO A 316 101.09 -51.31 -5.42
CA PRO A 316 99.89 -50.82 -6.11
C PRO A 316 100.14 -49.45 -6.76
N SER A 317 99.55 -49.24 -7.94
CA SER A 317 99.63 -47.97 -8.68
C SER A 317 98.90 -46.85 -7.93
N GLN A 318 99.50 -45.65 -7.93
CA GLN A 318 98.95 -44.46 -7.25
C GLN A 318 98.47 -43.39 -8.26
N TYR A 319 99.04 -43.39 -9.47
CA TYR A 319 98.93 -42.30 -10.44
C TYR A 319 98.28 -42.73 -11.76
N LEU A 320 98.74 -43.84 -12.36
CA LEU A 320 98.39 -44.34 -13.69
C LEU A 320 97.14 -45.24 -13.74
N THR A 321 96.50 -45.55 -12.60
CA THR A 321 95.21 -46.27 -12.54
C THR A 321 94.06 -45.57 -13.28
N MET A 322 94.21 -44.29 -13.59
CA MET A 322 93.18 -43.52 -14.30
C MET A 322 93.61 -43.37 -15.77
N ALA A 323 92.94 -44.08 -16.67
CA ALA A 323 93.08 -43.85 -18.11
C ALA A 323 92.19 -42.68 -18.52
N VAL A 324 92.74 -41.76 -19.32
CA VAL A 324 91.98 -40.70 -19.99
C VAL A 324 92.51 -40.67 -21.41
N ASP A 325 91.70 -41.11 -22.37
CA ASP A 325 92.04 -41.01 -23.77
C ASP A 325 91.71 -39.59 -24.28
N ALA A 326 92.67 -38.98 -24.97
CA ALA A 326 92.51 -37.66 -25.55
C ALA A 326 91.71 -37.71 -26.86
N GLU A 327 91.74 -38.83 -27.56
CA GLU A 327 91.02 -39.04 -28.82
C GLU A 327 89.52 -39.26 -28.56
N ASP A 328 89.15 -40.09 -27.57
CA ASP A 328 87.77 -40.22 -27.08
C ASP A 328 87.15 -38.84 -26.76
N LYS A 329 87.91 -37.97 -26.08
CA LYS A 329 87.46 -36.62 -25.74
C LYS A 329 87.17 -35.80 -26.99
N ARG A 330 88.08 -35.80 -27.96
CA ARG A 330 87.94 -35.05 -29.22
C ARG A 330 86.73 -35.53 -30.03
N GLN A 331 86.54 -36.84 -30.13
CA GLN A 331 85.40 -37.45 -30.84
C GLN A 331 84.06 -37.08 -30.17
N LEU A 332 84.01 -37.08 -28.83
CA LEU A 332 82.81 -36.61 -28.10
C LEU A 332 82.54 -35.11 -28.32
N GLU A 333 83.56 -34.26 -28.35
CA GLU A 333 83.42 -32.82 -28.63
C GLU A 333 82.90 -32.57 -30.07
N GLU A 334 83.38 -33.34 -31.05
CA GLU A 334 82.90 -33.28 -32.44
C GLU A 334 81.47 -33.79 -32.61
N GLN A 335 81.10 -34.91 -31.94
CA GLN A 335 79.73 -35.43 -31.91
C GLN A 335 78.75 -34.44 -31.25
N ILE A 336 79.17 -33.75 -30.18
CA ILE A 336 78.36 -32.69 -29.57
C ILE A 336 78.17 -31.52 -30.55
N SER A 337 79.24 -31.05 -31.20
CA SER A 337 79.17 -29.92 -32.13
C SER A 337 78.30 -30.22 -33.37
N THR A 338 78.35 -31.46 -33.88
CA THR A 338 77.50 -31.89 -35.00
C THR A 338 76.03 -31.99 -34.59
N ALA A 339 75.72 -32.61 -33.44
CA ALA A 339 74.35 -32.64 -32.92
C ALA A 339 73.77 -31.23 -32.68
N GLU A 340 74.55 -30.30 -32.13
CA GLU A 340 74.13 -28.91 -31.91
C GLU A 340 73.83 -28.17 -33.22
N LYS A 341 74.64 -28.38 -34.28
CA LYS A 341 74.38 -27.81 -35.61
C LYS A 341 73.10 -28.37 -36.23
N SER A 342 72.85 -29.67 -36.10
CA SER A 342 71.60 -30.29 -36.57
C SER A 342 70.38 -29.74 -35.83
N MET A 343 70.47 -29.56 -34.50
CA MET A 343 69.40 -28.92 -33.72
C MET A 343 69.12 -27.48 -34.16
N GLN A 344 70.15 -26.68 -34.48
CA GLN A 344 69.98 -25.32 -35.02
C GLN A 344 69.33 -25.32 -36.41
N ALA A 345 69.66 -26.28 -37.27
CA ALA A 345 69.02 -26.43 -38.58
C ALA A 345 67.53 -26.79 -38.45
N ILE A 346 67.17 -27.69 -37.53
CA ILE A 346 65.78 -28.03 -37.22
C ILE A 346 65.02 -26.82 -36.66
N ASP A 347 65.63 -26.02 -35.77
CA ASP A 347 65.00 -24.78 -35.27
C ASP A 347 64.73 -23.78 -36.40
N ALA A 348 65.65 -23.60 -37.34
CA ALA A 348 65.42 -22.75 -38.51
C ALA A 348 64.29 -23.27 -39.41
N GLN A 349 64.19 -24.59 -39.62
CA GLN A 349 63.07 -25.20 -40.34
C GLN A 349 61.74 -25.01 -39.60
N MET A 350 61.70 -25.24 -38.28
CA MET A 350 60.51 -25.01 -37.45
C MET A 350 60.02 -23.55 -37.51
N ILE A 351 60.93 -22.57 -37.57
CA ILE A 351 60.59 -21.16 -37.75
C ILE A 351 59.99 -20.91 -39.14
N ALA A 352 60.63 -21.40 -40.21
CA ALA A 352 60.12 -21.24 -41.58
C ALA A 352 58.73 -21.90 -41.79
N THR A 353 58.51 -23.07 -41.19
CA THR A 353 57.21 -23.75 -41.14
C THR A 353 56.18 -22.92 -40.38
N GLN A 354 56.56 -22.32 -39.25
CA GLN A 354 55.69 -21.44 -38.46
C GLN A 354 55.30 -20.15 -39.20
N GLU A 355 56.22 -19.50 -39.91
CA GLU A 355 55.92 -18.32 -40.72
C GLU A 355 54.96 -18.65 -41.88
N SER A 356 55.14 -19.82 -42.48
CA SER A 356 54.29 -20.28 -43.58
C SER A 356 52.88 -20.65 -43.09
N ALA A 357 52.77 -21.30 -41.93
CA ALA A 357 51.48 -21.50 -41.25
C ALA A 357 50.80 -20.16 -40.92
N ALA A 358 51.55 -19.15 -40.42
CA ALA A 358 51.00 -17.83 -40.12
C ALA A 358 50.50 -17.07 -41.37
N LYS A 359 51.10 -17.30 -42.56
CA LYS A 359 50.58 -16.78 -43.83
C LYS A 359 49.25 -17.45 -44.20
N LEU A 360 49.15 -18.77 -44.04
CA LEU A 360 47.91 -19.52 -44.22
C LEU A 360 46.81 -19.10 -43.23
N ASP A 361 47.15 -18.77 -41.98
CA ASP A 361 46.20 -18.22 -41.00
C ASP A 361 45.62 -16.87 -41.40
N ARG A 362 46.47 -15.95 -41.89
CA ARG A 362 45.99 -14.66 -42.43
C ARG A 362 45.04 -14.89 -43.60
N ARG A 363 45.40 -15.78 -44.53
CA ARG A 363 44.60 -16.06 -45.73
C ARG A 363 43.26 -16.73 -45.41
N ASP A 364 43.24 -17.68 -44.48
CA ASP A 364 42.01 -18.32 -43.98
C ASP A 364 41.08 -17.29 -43.29
N ASN A 365 41.66 -16.37 -42.51
CA ASN A 365 40.90 -15.29 -41.87
C ASN A 365 40.33 -14.27 -42.88
N GLU A 366 41.07 -13.91 -43.93
CA GLU A 366 40.55 -13.12 -45.06
C GLU A 366 39.37 -13.82 -45.74
N LEU A 367 39.51 -15.11 -46.04
CA LEU A 367 38.44 -15.91 -46.66
C LEU A 367 37.23 -16.06 -45.73
N ARG A 368 37.43 -16.20 -44.41
CA ARG A 368 36.33 -16.16 -43.41
C ARG A 368 35.61 -14.80 -43.43
N ALA A 369 36.34 -13.69 -43.48
CA ALA A 369 35.76 -12.36 -43.56
C ALA A 369 34.96 -12.14 -44.87
N GLN A 370 35.52 -12.57 -46.01
CA GLN A 370 34.82 -12.53 -47.30
C GLN A 370 33.56 -13.39 -47.29
N LYS A 371 33.64 -14.64 -46.83
CA LYS A 371 32.47 -15.54 -46.67
C LYS A 371 31.40 -14.95 -45.77
N LYS A 372 31.78 -14.31 -44.66
CA LYS A 372 30.85 -13.60 -43.77
C LYS A 372 30.15 -12.46 -44.49
N ALA A 373 30.89 -11.58 -45.16
CA ALA A 373 30.30 -10.46 -45.93
C ALA A 373 29.35 -10.94 -47.04
N LEU A 374 29.75 -11.98 -47.79
CA LEU A 374 28.92 -12.60 -48.84
C LEU A 374 27.65 -13.25 -48.26
N SER A 375 27.76 -13.91 -47.10
CA SER A 375 26.61 -14.52 -46.41
C SER A 375 25.68 -13.48 -45.78
N GLU A 376 26.20 -12.38 -45.25
CA GLU A 376 25.41 -11.26 -44.74
C GLU A 376 24.65 -10.56 -45.88
N LEU A 377 25.29 -10.39 -47.04
CA LEU A 377 24.67 -9.83 -48.24
C LEU A 377 23.52 -10.74 -48.74
N LYS A 378 23.77 -12.05 -48.86
CA LYS A 378 22.75 -13.05 -49.20
C LYS A 378 21.60 -13.09 -48.18
N GLY A 379 21.91 -12.95 -46.89
CA GLY A 379 20.93 -12.86 -45.81
C GLY A 379 20.06 -11.61 -45.89
N LYS A 380 20.66 -10.43 -46.09
CA LYS A 380 19.96 -9.15 -46.26
C LYS A 380 19.03 -9.16 -47.47
N LYS A 381 19.50 -9.63 -48.64
CA LYS A 381 18.69 -9.77 -49.86
C LYS A 381 17.45 -10.64 -49.59
N ARG A 382 17.63 -11.85 -49.03
CA ARG A 382 16.52 -12.75 -48.69
C ARG A 382 15.55 -12.17 -47.66
N GLN A 383 16.05 -11.44 -46.66
CA GLN A 383 15.19 -10.78 -45.66
C GLN A 383 14.36 -9.65 -46.27
N LEU A 384 14.93 -8.85 -47.18
CA LEU A 384 14.19 -7.80 -47.89
C LEU A 384 13.15 -8.40 -48.84
N GLU A 385 13.50 -9.43 -49.62
CA GLU A 385 12.57 -10.18 -50.47
C GLU A 385 11.38 -10.75 -49.66
N GLN A 386 11.64 -11.35 -48.50
CA GLN A 386 10.58 -11.89 -47.62
C GLN A 386 9.71 -10.79 -46.99
N LYS A 387 10.31 -9.66 -46.58
CA LYS A 387 9.57 -8.46 -46.11
C LYS A 387 8.69 -7.88 -47.21
N ILE A 388 9.19 -7.80 -48.45
CA ILE A 388 8.45 -7.32 -49.61
C ILE A 388 7.27 -8.25 -49.91
N SER A 389 7.47 -9.57 -49.97
CA SER A 389 6.39 -10.54 -50.19
C SER A 389 5.30 -10.43 -49.13
N THR A 390 5.67 -10.50 -47.85
CA THR A 390 4.68 -10.42 -46.74
C THR A 390 3.92 -9.09 -46.71
N LYS A 391 4.56 -7.97 -47.07
CA LYS A 391 3.88 -6.68 -47.21
C LYS A 391 2.98 -6.63 -48.45
N GLN A 392 3.36 -7.24 -49.58
CA GLN A 392 2.50 -7.36 -50.77
C GLN A 392 1.27 -8.24 -50.49
N ASP A 393 1.42 -9.32 -49.73
CA ASP A 393 0.29 -10.18 -49.32
C ASP A 393 -0.66 -9.44 -48.38
N SER A 394 -0.11 -8.72 -47.39
CA SER A 394 -0.90 -7.83 -46.53
C SER A 394 -1.61 -6.72 -47.31
N LEU A 395 -0.97 -6.17 -48.35
CA LEU A 395 -1.58 -5.16 -49.22
C LEU A 395 -2.75 -5.75 -50.01
N ARG A 396 -2.57 -6.93 -50.63
CA ARG A 396 -3.64 -7.63 -51.35
C ARG A 396 -4.85 -7.92 -50.47
N GLN A 397 -4.64 -8.36 -49.23
CA GLN A 397 -5.73 -8.58 -48.26
C GLN A 397 -6.43 -7.27 -47.89
N MET A 398 -5.66 -6.19 -47.65
CA MET A 398 -6.24 -4.87 -47.35
C MET A 398 -7.06 -4.33 -48.52
N GLU A 399 -6.61 -4.50 -49.77
CA GLU A 399 -7.29 -4.02 -50.97
C GLU A 399 -8.63 -4.74 -51.21
N GLN A 400 -8.69 -6.05 -50.97
CA GLN A 400 -9.90 -6.87 -51.15
C GLN A 400 -11.03 -6.56 -50.14
N GLY A 401 -10.71 -6.07 -48.94
CA GLY A 401 -11.67 -5.77 -47.88
C GLY A 401 -12.32 -4.38 -47.95
N GLY A 402 -12.62 -3.87 -49.16
CA GLY A 402 -13.18 -2.52 -49.32
C GLY A 402 -14.67 -2.41 -49.02
N ILE A 403 -15.06 -1.35 -48.31
CA ILE A 403 -16.47 -0.99 -48.13
C ILE A 403 -16.92 -0.15 -49.32
N ASP A 404 -18.00 -0.55 -49.99
CA ASP A 404 -18.67 0.27 -50.99
C ASP A 404 -19.38 1.44 -50.30
N LEU A 405 -18.72 2.59 -50.27
CA LEU A 405 -19.24 3.81 -49.65
C LEU A 405 -20.48 4.37 -50.34
N GLN A 406 -20.64 4.20 -51.67
CA GLN A 406 -21.84 4.67 -52.37
C GLN A 406 -23.05 3.85 -51.95
N LYS A 407 -22.92 2.52 -51.95
CA LYS A 407 -24.00 1.63 -51.49
C LYS A 407 -24.34 1.87 -50.02
N ALA A 408 -23.33 2.06 -49.16
CA ALA A 408 -23.55 2.40 -47.75
C ALA A 408 -24.23 3.77 -47.55
N GLU A 409 -23.96 4.76 -48.41
CA GLU A 409 -24.61 6.07 -48.39
C GLU A 409 -26.10 5.96 -48.80
N GLU A 410 -26.39 5.21 -49.86
CA GLU A 410 -27.77 4.95 -50.32
C GLU A 410 -28.61 4.22 -49.27
N GLU A 411 -28.07 3.17 -48.65
CA GLU A 411 -28.72 2.45 -47.55
C GLU A 411 -28.98 3.37 -46.34
N THR A 412 -28.00 4.20 -45.96
CA THR A 412 -28.12 5.18 -44.86
C THR A 412 -29.20 6.22 -45.17
N LYS A 413 -29.23 6.73 -46.39
CA LYS A 413 -30.22 7.72 -46.87
C LYS A 413 -31.63 7.14 -46.88
N ALA A 414 -31.80 5.87 -47.28
CA ALA A 414 -33.06 5.16 -47.23
C ALA A 414 -33.56 4.96 -45.78
N GLN A 415 -32.68 4.57 -44.86
CA GLN A 415 -33.02 4.43 -43.44
C GLN A 415 -33.44 5.77 -42.81
N ILE A 416 -32.68 6.85 -43.04
CA ILE A 416 -33.03 8.20 -42.57
C ILE A 416 -34.38 8.66 -43.15
N SER A 417 -34.67 8.35 -44.43
CA SER A 417 -35.95 8.64 -45.05
C SER A 417 -37.11 7.93 -44.34
N ALA A 418 -36.98 6.62 -44.06
CA ALA A 418 -38.00 5.85 -43.35
C ALA A 418 -38.26 6.38 -41.92
N VAL A 419 -37.21 6.73 -41.17
CA VAL A 419 -37.36 7.33 -39.83
C VAL A 419 -38.00 8.73 -39.91
N ASN A 420 -37.67 9.54 -40.93
CA ASN A 420 -38.33 10.83 -41.15
C ASN A 420 -39.82 10.68 -41.48
N SER A 421 -40.22 9.68 -42.28
CA SER A 421 -41.64 9.38 -42.51
C SER A 421 -42.39 9.05 -41.22
N GLN A 422 -41.76 8.30 -40.31
CA GLN A 422 -42.32 8.03 -38.97
C GLN A 422 -42.42 9.32 -38.14
N LYS A 423 -41.39 10.18 -38.14
CA LYS A 423 -41.43 11.49 -37.46
C LYS A 423 -42.58 12.37 -37.95
N LEU A 424 -42.86 12.40 -39.26
CA LEU A 424 -43.97 13.18 -39.82
C LEU A 424 -45.34 12.72 -39.27
N ALA A 425 -45.57 11.40 -39.17
CA ALA A 425 -46.79 10.87 -38.55
C ALA A 425 -46.91 11.28 -37.07
N ILE A 426 -45.82 11.18 -36.30
CA ILE A 426 -45.77 11.56 -34.88
C ILE A 426 -46.03 13.06 -34.69
N VAL A 427 -45.49 13.92 -35.57
CA VAL A 427 -45.76 15.38 -35.58
C VAL A 427 -47.25 15.66 -35.82
N ALA A 428 -47.88 14.97 -36.79
CA ALA A 428 -49.30 15.16 -37.08
C ALA A 428 -50.19 14.82 -35.87
N GLU A 429 -49.93 13.70 -35.19
CA GLU A 429 -50.63 13.31 -33.97
C GLU A 429 -50.36 14.26 -32.79
N PHE A 430 -49.12 14.73 -32.63
CA PHE A 430 -48.74 15.73 -31.63
C PHE A 430 -49.49 17.06 -31.84
N MET A 431 -49.57 17.53 -33.09
CA MET A 431 -50.35 18.74 -33.43
C MET A 431 -51.84 18.55 -33.17
N ALA A 432 -52.42 17.37 -33.49
CA ALA A 432 -53.81 17.06 -33.19
C ALA A 432 -54.10 17.12 -31.67
N HIS A 433 -53.24 16.54 -30.83
CA HIS A 433 -53.38 16.62 -29.38
C HIS A 433 -53.15 18.03 -28.83
N MET A 434 -52.22 18.81 -29.39
CA MET A 434 -52.04 20.22 -29.00
C MET A 434 -53.27 21.07 -29.34
N LYS A 435 -53.85 20.90 -30.53
CA LYS A 435 -55.08 21.58 -30.94
C LYS A 435 -56.24 21.23 -30.02
N LEU A 436 -56.44 19.94 -29.72
CA LEU A 436 -57.45 19.47 -28.76
C LEU A 436 -57.26 20.09 -27.37
N ARG A 437 -56.02 20.14 -26.86
CA ARG A 437 -55.71 20.75 -25.56
C ARG A 437 -56.05 22.25 -25.55
N ALA A 438 -55.74 22.97 -26.63
CA ALA A 438 -56.04 24.40 -26.77
C ALA A 438 -57.56 24.64 -26.76
N THR A 439 -58.33 23.91 -27.58
CA THR A 439 -59.80 24.02 -27.62
C THR A 439 -60.43 23.74 -26.26
N LEU A 440 -60.08 22.62 -25.61
CA LEU A 440 -60.63 22.28 -24.28
C LEU A 440 -60.26 23.32 -23.21
N SER A 441 -59.07 23.92 -23.29
CA SER A 441 -58.66 24.98 -22.37
C SER A 441 -59.45 26.27 -22.59
N MET A 442 -59.73 26.63 -23.84
CA MET A 442 -60.54 27.80 -24.18
C MET A 442 -62.00 27.63 -23.71
N GLU A 443 -62.61 26.47 -23.98
CA GLU A 443 -63.94 26.12 -23.44
C GLU A 443 -63.98 26.17 -21.90
N LYS A 444 -62.93 25.68 -21.21
CA LYS A 444 -62.85 25.74 -19.76
C LYS A 444 -62.82 27.18 -19.24
N VAL A 445 -62.16 28.11 -19.95
CA VAL A 445 -62.12 29.54 -19.58
C VAL A 445 -63.49 30.18 -19.78
N TYR A 446 -64.19 29.91 -20.89
CA TYR A 446 -65.56 30.41 -21.10
C TYR A 446 -66.52 29.91 -20.01
N MET A 447 -66.54 28.60 -19.72
CA MET A 447 -67.37 28.03 -18.66
C MET A 447 -67.05 28.64 -17.28
N ALA A 448 -65.79 28.99 -17.01
CA ALA A 448 -65.40 29.65 -15.77
C ALA A 448 -65.94 31.09 -15.69
N LEU A 449 -65.83 31.84 -16.78
CA LEU A 449 -66.33 33.21 -16.87
C LEU A 449 -67.86 33.26 -16.72
N GLU A 450 -68.57 32.37 -17.39
CA GLU A 450 -70.02 32.18 -17.28
C GLU A 450 -70.42 31.82 -15.83
N THR A 451 -69.72 30.87 -15.20
CA THR A 451 -69.97 30.51 -13.80
C THR A 451 -69.81 31.71 -12.86
N VAL A 452 -68.78 32.55 -13.07
CA VAL A 452 -68.57 33.78 -12.29
C VAL A 452 -69.70 34.80 -12.52
N GLY A 453 -70.12 35.01 -13.77
CA GLY A 453 -71.24 35.88 -14.11
C GLY A 453 -72.55 35.46 -13.43
N MET A 454 -72.94 34.19 -13.60
CA MET A 454 -74.14 33.61 -12.97
C MET A 454 -74.07 33.66 -11.43
N THR A 455 -72.88 33.51 -10.83
CA THR A 455 -72.71 33.62 -9.37
C THR A 455 -72.88 35.05 -8.89
N ALA A 456 -72.37 36.04 -9.63
CA ALA A 456 -72.54 37.45 -9.31
C ALA A 456 -74.02 37.89 -9.42
N GLU A 457 -74.70 37.48 -10.50
CA GLU A 457 -76.15 37.73 -10.69
C GLU A 457 -76.98 37.08 -9.57
N LYS A 458 -76.70 35.81 -9.25
CA LYS A 458 -77.33 35.12 -8.11
C LYS A 458 -77.12 35.90 -6.80
N THR A 459 -75.89 36.32 -6.51
CA THR A 459 -75.56 37.03 -5.25
C THR A 459 -76.28 38.37 -5.16
N LYS A 460 -76.45 39.07 -6.29
CA LYS A 460 -77.26 40.28 -6.39
C LYS A 460 -78.73 39.98 -6.06
N LEU A 461 -79.35 39.02 -6.75
CA LEU A 461 -80.74 38.64 -6.51
C LEU A 461 -81.00 38.17 -5.07
N GLU A 462 -80.09 37.40 -4.47
CA GLU A 462 -80.17 37.01 -3.05
C GLU A 462 -80.07 38.21 -2.08
N THR A 463 -79.45 39.31 -2.50
CA THR A 463 -79.37 40.55 -1.72
C THR A 463 -80.61 41.39 -1.92
N ASP A 464 -81.03 41.63 -3.17
CA ASP A 464 -82.27 42.33 -3.51
C ASP A 464 -83.49 41.68 -2.81
N CYS A 465 -83.58 40.34 -2.78
CA CYS A 465 -84.63 39.62 -2.05
C CYS A 465 -84.53 39.76 -0.52
N ARG A 466 -83.31 39.83 0.05
CA ARG A 466 -83.10 40.00 1.50
C ARG A 466 -83.53 41.39 1.94
N ASP A 467 -83.15 42.41 1.17
CA ASP A 467 -83.42 43.81 1.48
C ASP A 467 -84.92 44.09 1.31
N GLY A 468 -85.54 43.63 0.22
CA GLY A 468 -86.99 43.71 0.04
C GLY A 468 -87.79 42.95 1.12
N SER A 469 -87.29 41.80 1.61
CA SER A 469 -87.89 41.10 2.75
C SER A 469 -87.72 41.85 4.08
N ALA A 470 -86.68 42.66 4.23
CA ALA A 470 -86.48 43.50 5.41
C ALA A 470 -87.41 44.72 5.37
N GLU A 471 -87.51 45.39 4.22
CA GLU A 471 -88.46 46.49 4.00
C GLU A 471 -89.91 46.05 4.25
N LEU A 472 -90.31 44.90 3.71
CA LEU A 472 -91.65 44.34 3.94
C LEU A 472 -91.95 44.16 5.43
N ARG A 473 -91.02 43.59 6.21
CA ARG A 473 -91.19 43.43 7.67
C ARG A 473 -91.32 44.75 8.41
N VAL A 474 -90.58 45.78 8.00
CA VAL A 474 -90.70 47.13 8.59
C VAL A 474 -92.07 47.72 8.28
N LEU A 475 -92.57 47.54 7.05
CA LEU A 475 -93.90 48.00 6.64
C LEU A 475 -95.02 47.25 7.39
N GLU A 476 -94.92 45.92 7.51
CA GLU A 476 -95.85 45.08 8.27
C GLU A 476 -95.91 45.51 9.75
N GLN A 477 -94.77 45.77 10.38
CA GLN A 477 -94.72 46.29 11.75
C GLN A 477 -95.36 47.68 11.88
N ALA A 478 -95.12 48.58 10.92
CA ALA A 478 -95.75 49.90 10.89
C ALA A 478 -97.27 49.80 10.74
N CYS A 479 -97.77 48.95 9.84
CA CYS A 479 -99.19 48.64 9.69
C CYS A 479 -99.79 48.08 10.98
N ALA A 480 -99.16 47.08 11.60
CA ALA A 480 -99.63 46.50 12.86
C ALA A 480 -99.69 47.54 14.00
N MET A 481 -98.71 48.45 14.10
CA MET A 481 -98.75 49.56 15.06
C MET A 481 -99.88 50.55 14.78
N LEU A 482 -100.15 50.86 13.51
CA LEU A 482 -101.27 51.73 13.10
C LEU A 482 -102.62 51.06 13.41
N GLU A 483 -102.77 49.76 13.17
CA GLU A 483 -103.97 49.00 13.56
C GLU A 483 -104.16 48.96 15.08
N GLN A 484 -103.10 48.70 15.85
CA GLN A 484 -103.15 48.75 17.32
C GLN A 484 -103.49 50.15 17.84
N ARG A 485 -103.01 51.22 17.18
CA ARG A 485 -103.38 52.60 17.51
C ARG A 485 -104.84 52.89 17.17
N LYS A 486 -105.32 52.48 15.99
CA LYS A 486 -106.72 52.56 15.57
C LYS A 486 -107.63 51.85 16.57
N ALA A 487 -107.31 50.61 16.95
CA ALA A 487 -108.08 49.83 17.91
C ALA A 487 -108.16 50.51 19.29
N ARG A 488 -107.03 51.00 19.83
CA ARG A 488 -107.00 51.74 21.11
C ARG A 488 -107.82 53.02 21.07
N LEU A 489 -107.73 53.80 19.99
CA LEU A 489 -108.53 55.01 19.81
C LEU A 489 -110.02 54.68 19.71
N LEU A 490 -110.39 53.66 18.95
CA LEU A 490 -111.78 53.23 18.76
C LEU A 490 -112.38 52.70 20.07
N GLU A 491 -111.62 51.96 20.89
CA GLU A 491 -112.07 51.55 22.23
C GLU A 491 -112.17 52.73 23.20
N LYS A 492 -111.24 53.71 23.14
CA LYS A 492 -111.37 54.95 23.92
C LYS A 492 -112.63 55.72 23.53
N CYS A 493 -112.94 55.85 22.24
CA CYS A 493 -114.18 56.46 21.75
C CYS A 493 -115.42 55.69 22.21
N LYS A 494 -115.43 54.35 22.11
CA LYS A 494 -116.53 53.52 22.64
C LYS A 494 -116.72 53.67 24.15
N GLY A 495 -115.64 53.72 24.92
CA GLY A 495 -115.68 53.88 26.38
C GLY A 495 -116.03 55.30 26.85
N LEU A 496 -115.74 56.32 26.05
CA LEU A 496 -116.26 57.68 26.26
C LEU A 496 -117.75 57.75 25.91
N LEU A 497 -118.15 57.19 24.76
CA LEU A 497 -119.55 57.13 24.34
C LEU A 497 -120.40 56.36 25.37
N ARG A 498 -119.94 55.21 25.86
CA ARG A 498 -120.65 54.43 26.89
C ARG A 498 -120.87 55.25 28.17
N ARG A 499 -119.82 55.90 28.68
CA ARG A 499 -119.93 56.80 29.85
C ARG A 499 -120.87 57.98 29.60
N ALA A 500 -120.85 58.57 28.40
CA ALA A 500 -121.80 59.63 28.04
C ALA A 500 -123.26 59.11 28.03
N ARG A 501 -123.51 57.89 27.53
CA ARG A 501 -124.84 57.25 27.60
C ARG A 501 -125.28 56.99 29.04
N GLU A 502 -124.38 56.44 29.87
CA GLU A 502 -124.61 56.18 31.30
C GLU A 502 -124.93 57.47 32.07
N ILE A 503 -124.14 58.53 31.89
CA ILE A 503 -124.37 59.85 32.54
C ILE A 503 -125.67 60.50 32.08
N CYS A 504 -126.06 60.31 30.81
CA CYS A 504 -127.33 60.80 30.27
C CYS A 504 -128.52 59.86 30.54
N ASN A 505 -128.34 58.79 31.32
CA ASN A 505 -129.36 57.77 31.62
C ASN A 505 -130.06 57.17 30.38
N MET A 506 -129.33 57.02 29.26
CA MET A 506 -129.88 56.45 28.02
C MET A 506 -129.82 54.92 27.99
N ASP A 507 -130.88 54.27 27.51
CA ASP A 507 -130.97 52.81 27.51
C ASP A 507 -130.08 52.15 26.43
N PRO A 508 -129.72 50.84 26.58
CA PRO A 508 -128.82 50.12 25.67
C PRO A 508 -129.36 49.90 24.24
N GLY A 509 -129.40 50.96 23.44
CA GLY A 509 -129.86 50.95 22.05
C GLY A 509 -130.19 52.34 21.50
N GLU A 510 -130.47 53.29 22.39
CA GLU A 510 -130.81 54.66 22.01
C GLU A 510 -129.59 55.41 21.46
N SER A 511 -129.80 56.23 20.44
CA SER A 511 -128.76 57.02 19.76
C SER A 511 -129.09 58.51 19.67
N VAL A 512 -130.12 58.96 20.38
CA VAL A 512 -130.56 60.36 20.43
C VAL A 512 -130.69 60.74 21.91
N VAL A 513 -130.08 61.86 22.30
CA VAL A 513 -130.08 62.35 23.69
C VAL A 513 -131.49 62.79 24.10
N PRO A 514 -131.95 62.52 25.34
CA PRO A 514 -133.27 62.95 25.82
C PRO A 514 -133.50 64.46 25.59
N PRO A 515 -134.73 64.89 25.19
CA PRO A 515 -134.98 66.27 24.74
C PRO A 515 -134.59 67.36 25.75
N ASP A 516 -134.80 67.08 27.03
CA ASP A 516 -134.52 68.01 28.13
C ASP A 516 -133.01 68.27 28.24
N LEU A 517 -132.19 67.21 28.16
CA LEU A 517 -130.73 67.30 28.13
C LEU A 517 -130.22 67.91 26.83
N HIS A 518 -130.83 67.60 25.68
CA HIS A 518 -130.48 68.23 24.41
C HIS A 518 -130.72 69.75 24.45
N THR A 519 -131.79 70.19 25.10
CA THR A 519 -132.10 71.63 25.26
C THR A 519 -131.07 72.30 26.18
N ALA A 520 -130.69 71.66 27.29
CA ALA A 520 -129.63 72.15 28.17
C ALA A 520 -128.25 72.19 27.48
N PHE A 521 -127.86 71.14 26.76
CA PHE A 521 -126.58 71.09 26.04
C PHE A 521 -126.52 72.09 24.88
N SER A 522 -127.64 72.45 24.27
CA SER A 522 -127.66 73.51 23.24
C SER A 522 -127.39 74.93 23.77
N GLN A 523 -127.29 75.11 25.09
CA GLN A 523 -126.84 76.35 25.73
C GLN A 523 -125.34 76.35 26.09
N LEU A 524 -124.62 75.25 25.81
CA LEU A 524 -123.18 75.11 26.03
C LEU A 524 -122.38 75.27 24.72
N PRO A 525 -121.08 75.61 24.77
CA PRO A 525 -120.23 75.74 23.59
C PRO A 525 -119.98 74.40 22.87
N ASP A 526 -119.73 74.45 21.56
CA ASP A 526 -119.51 73.28 20.71
C ASP A 526 -118.09 72.65 20.85
N THR A 527 -117.15 73.30 21.54
CA THR A 527 -115.77 72.78 21.69
C THR A 527 -115.42 72.36 23.11
N LEU A 528 -114.66 71.27 23.22
CA LEU A 528 -114.37 70.63 24.50
C LEU A 528 -113.50 71.52 25.41
N ASP A 529 -112.58 72.29 24.82
CA ASP A 529 -111.72 73.24 25.54
C ASP A 529 -112.53 74.40 26.14
N GLU A 530 -113.58 74.88 25.46
CA GLU A 530 -114.49 75.93 25.97
C GLU A 530 -115.40 75.40 27.09
N ILE A 531 -115.87 74.15 26.98
CA ILE A 531 -116.63 73.48 28.05
C ILE A 531 -115.75 73.31 29.30
N ASP A 532 -114.51 72.82 29.16
CA ASP A 532 -113.57 72.67 30.28
C ASP A 532 -113.21 74.03 30.91
N ALA A 533 -113.16 75.11 30.12
CA ALA A 533 -112.96 76.47 30.65
C ALA A 533 -114.14 76.93 31.53
N MET A 534 -115.39 76.78 31.07
CA MET A 534 -116.59 77.09 31.87
C MET A 534 -116.66 76.22 33.14
N LEU A 535 -116.30 74.95 33.03
CA LEU A 535 -116.35 74.00 34.15
C LEU A 535 -115.27 74.30 35.20
N ASN A 536 -114.12 74.86 34.79
CA ASN A 536 -113.12 75.41 35.71
C ASN A 536 -113.55 76.74 36.35
N GLU A 537 -114.31 77.59 35.66
CA GLU A 537 -114.86 78.83 36.26
C GLU A 537 -115.82 78.50 37.40
N GLU A 538 -116.79 77.60 37.18
CA GLU A 538 -117.73 77.17 38.22
C GLU A 538 -117.05 76.38 39.35
N ARG A 539 -116.03 75.56 39.06
CA ARG A 539 -115.21 74.91 40.10
C ARG A 539 -114.45 75.93 40.96
N SER A 540 -113.85 76.94 40.33
CA SER A 540 -113.17 78.04 41.04
C SER A 540 -114.14 78.80 41.94
N ARG A 541 -115.40 78.97 41.48
CA ARG A 541 -116.47 79.59 42.27
C ARG A 541 -116.93 78.71 43.45
N ALA A 542 -116.92 77.39 43.30
CA ALA A 542 -117.23 76.43 44.36
C ALA A 542 -116.11 76.33 45.41
N GLU A 543 -114.83 76.36 45.01
CA GLU A 543 -113.68 76.33 45.94
C GLU A 543 -113.60 77.56 46.86
N CYS A 544 -114.25 78.68 46.49
CA CYS A 544 -114.36 79.86 47.35
C CYS A 544 -115.36 79.72 48.53
N PHE A 545 -116.17 78.65 48.60
CA PHE A 545 -117.11 78.43 49.72
C PHE A 545 -116.42 77.84 50.96
N THR A 546 -115.94 78.71 51.87
CA THR A 546 -115.15 78.34 53.05
C THR A 546 -115.96 78.29 54.36
N GLY A 547 -117.11 77.59 54.34
CA GLY A 547 -118.06 77.58 55.48
C GLY A 547 -118.80 76.27 55.76
N LEU A 548 -118.49 75.17 55.08
CA LEU A 548 -119.16 73.88 55.24
C LEU A 548 -118.20 72.84 55.83
N SER A 549 -118.19 72.71 57.17
CA SER A 549 -117.51 71.61 57.85
C SER A 549 -118.50 70.49 58.18
N GLU A 550 -118.17 69.28 57.73
CA GLU A 550 -118.99 68.05 57.85
C GLU A 550 -119.39 67.75 59.31
N ASN A 551 -118.49 68.07 60.26
CA ASN A 551 -118.74 68.03 61.70
C ASN A 551 -120.04 68.72 62.15
N VAL A 552 -120.49 69.79 61.50
CA VAL A 552 -121.69 70.53 61.92
C VAL A 552 -122.97 69.72 61.67
N VAL A 553 -122.98 68.93 60.58
CA VAL A 553 -124.12 68.07 60.23
C VAL A 553 -124.11 66.81 61.08
N ASP A 554 -122.93 66.20 61.27
CA ASP A 554 -122.78 65.03 62.15
C ASP A 554 -123.08 65.35 63.62
N GLU A 555 -122.63 66.49 64.12
CA GLU A 555 -122.92 66.91 65.50
C GLU A 555 -124.39 67.23 65.72
N TYR A 556 -125.09 67.82 64.73
CA TYR A 556 -126.54 68.04 64.79
C TYR A 556 -127.29 66.71 64.89
N ASN A 557 -127.06 65.79 63.94
CA ASN A 557 -127.72 64.49 63.89
C ASN A 557 -127.44 63.65 65.14
N ARG A 558 -126.19 63.66 65.64
CA ARG A 558 -125.82 62.95 66.87
C ARG A 558 -126.58 63.50 68.07
N ARG A 559 -126.60 64.84 68.25
CA ARG A 559 -127.26 65.47 69.40
C ARG A 559 -128.78 65.28 69.39
N GLU A 560 -129.46 65.31 68.24
CA GLU A 560 -130.90 65.05 68.18
C GLU A 560 -131.24 63.62 68.68
N GLN A 561 -130.45 62.63 68.25
CA GLN A 561 -130.63 61.24 68.67
C GLN A 561 -130.29 61.02 70.15
N GLU A 562 -129.24 61.69 70.65
CA GLU A 562 -128.80 61.64 72.06
C GLU A 562 -129.88 62.24 72.99
N ILE A 563 -130.46 63.39 72.63
CA ILE A 563 -131.53 64.05 73.40
C ILE A 563 -132.78 63.15 73.50
N LYS A 564 -133.28 62.61 72.38
CA LYS A 564 -134.45 61.71 72.37
C LYS A 564 -134.26 60.47 73.26
N ASN A 565 -133.05 59.91 73.29
CA ASN A 565 -132.75 58.76 74.14
C ASN A 565 -132.69 59.15 75.63
N LEU A 566 -132.06 60.29 75.96
CA LEU A 566 -131.95 60.78 77.33
C LEU A 566 -133.29 61.23 77.92
N GLU A 567 -134.16 61.87 77.13
CA GLU A 567 -135.52 62.22 77.57
C GLU A 567 -136.33 60.98 77.93
N LYS A 568 -136.25 59.92 77.10
CA LYS A 568 -136.92 58.65 77.37
C LYS A 568 -136.35 57.94 78.59
N GLU A 569 -135.03 57.88 78.73
CA GLU A 569 -134.41 57.25 79.91
C GLU A 569 -134.74 58.03 81.19
N LEU A 570 -134.82 59.37 81.15
CA LEU A 570 -135.22 60.17 82.30
C LEU A 570 -136.63 59.82 82.80
N ASP A 571 -137.59 59.66 81.87
CA ASP A 571 -138.99 59.33 82.20
C ASP A 571 -139.12 57.91 82.76
N ASP A 572 -138.45 56.92 82.15
CA ASP A 572 -138.38 55.54 82.64
C ASP A 572 -137.75 55.47 84.05
N LYS A 573 -136.67 56.22 84.31
CA LYS A 573 -136.01 56.27 85.64
C LYS A 573 -136.88 56.98 86.68
N SER A 574 -137.60 58.03 86.33
CA SER A 574 -138.49 58.76 87.24
C SER A 574 -139.61 57.85 87.75
N ASN A 575 -140.31 57.18 86.84
CA ASN A 575 -141.38 56.22 87.15
C ASN A 575 -140.88 55.05 88.03
N ALA A 576 -139.68 54.54 87.78
CA ALA A 576 -139.06 53.52 88.62
C ALA A 576 -138.75 54.03 90.04
N LEU A 577 -138.28 55.29 90.18
CA LEU A 577 -137.87 55.87 91.46
C LEU A 577 -139.06 56.04 92.42
N ASP A 578 -140.20 56.51 91.92
CA ASP A 578 -141.42 56.62 92.74
C ASP A 578 -141.99 55.24 93.12
N THR A 579 -141.92 54.27 92.21
CA THR A 579 -142.27 52.86 92.52
C THR A 579 -141.40 52.28 93.65
N TYR A 580 -140.08 52.57 93.65
CA TYR A 580 -139.20 52.14 94.74
C TYR A 580 -139.50 52.84 96.07
N ARG A 581 -139.86 54.13 96.07
CA ARG A 581 -140.21 54.88 97.30
C ARG A 581 -141.46 54.31 97.99
N GLN A 582 -142.44 53.88 97.21
CA GLN A 582 -143.66 53.27 97.74
C GLN A 582 -143.37 51.91 98.39
N ASN A 583 -142.64 51.04 97.69
CA ASN A 583 -142.23 49.72 98.21
C ASN A 583 -141.40 49.79 99.52
N ILE A 584 -140.52 50.80 99.65
CA ILE A 584 -139.70 50.99 100.86
C ILE A 584 -140.55 51.37 102.08
N SER A 585 -141.62 52.15 101.89
CA SER A 585 -142.47 52.59 102.99
C SER A 585 -143.32 51.44 103.55
N GLU A 586 -143.91 50.62 102.68
CA GLU A 586 -144.67 49.42 103.09
C GLU A 586 -143.79 48.39 103.83
N ALA A 587 -142.54 48.21 103.39
CA ALA A 587 -141.59 47.33 104.05
C ALA A 587 -141.19 47.82 105.46
N LYS A 588 -141.04 49.14 105.65
CA LYS A 588 -140.68 49.75 106.95
C LYS A 588 -141.78 49.55 108.00
N GLU A 589 -143.05 49.75 107.65
CA GLU A 589 -144.15 49.59 108.60
C GLU A 589 -144.39 48.14 109.01
N ARG A 590 -144.25 47.19 108.07
CA ARG A 590 -144.35 45.74 108.36
C ARG A 590 -143.32 45.26 109.39
N TRP A 591 -142.14 45.87 109.45
CA TRP A 591 -141.07 45.48 110.36
C TRP A 591 -141.15 46.16 111.73
N LEU A 592 -141.55 47.45 111.77
CA LEU A 592 -141.48 48.26 112.99
C LEU A 592 -142.51 47.85 114.06
N ASN A 593 -143.71 47.45 113.64
CA ASN A 593 -144.84 47.23 114.55
C ASN A 593 -144.71 45.95 115.40
N PRO A 594 -144.33 44.77 114.86
CA PRO A 594 -144.16 43.56 115.67
C PRO A 594 -142.99 43.66 116.66
N LEU A 595 -141.93 44.38 116.30
CA LEU A 595 -140.71 44.48 117.12
C LEU A 595 -140.96 45.22 118.44
N LYS A 596 -141.82 46.25 118.43
CA LYS A 596 -142.21 46.98 119.64
C LYS A 596 -142.94 46.08 120.65
N GLN A 597 -143.90 45.27 120.19
CA GLN A 597 -144.67 44.37 121.06
C GLN A 597 -143.83 43.30 121.76
N LEU A 598 -142.73 42.84 121.13
CA LEU A 598 -141.88 41.80 121.70
C LEU A 598 -141.08 42.31 122.91
N VAL A 599 -140.54 43.53 122.83
CA VAL A 599 -139.64 44.08 123.86
C VAL A 599 -140.41 44.41 125.14
N GLU A 600 -141.64 44.89 125.00
CA GLU A 600 -142.56 45.16 126.12
C GLU A 600 -142.77 43.90 126.99
N GLN A 601 -142.99 42.73 126.37
CA GLN A 601 -143.12 41.44 127.08
C GLN A 601 -141.82 40.92 127.71
N ILE A 602 -140.66 41.37 127.24
CA ILE A 602 -139.35 40.98 127.80
C ILE A 602 -139.07 41.76 129.08
N ASN A 603 -139.43 43.06 129.10
CA ASN A 603 -139.19 43.94 130.24
C ASN A 603 -139.85 43.41 131.52
N ASP A 604 -141.14 43.08 131.45
CA ASP A 604 -141.92 42.57 132.59
C ASP A 604 -141.24 41.37 133.29
N LYS A 605 -140.80 40.38 132.52
CA LYS A 605 -140.13 39.18 133.06
C LYS A 605 -138.74 39.48 133.61
N PHE A 606 -138.03 40.44 133.03
CA PHE A 606 -136.68 40.80 133.42
C PHE A 606 -136.67 41.51 134.78
N SER A 607 -137.60 42.44 135.01
CA SER A 607 -137.74 43.16 136.28
C SER A 607 -138.08 42.25 137.46
N ASP A 608 -138.94 41.24 137.28
CA ASP A 608 -139.29 40.31 138.36
C ASP A 608 -138.13 39.39 138.76
N PHE A 609 -137.29 38.97 137.81
CA PHE A 609 -136.13 38.13 138.09
C PHE A 609 -135.08 38.86 138.95
N PHE A 610 -134.75 40.12 138.62
CA PHE A 610 -133.75 40.89 139.37
C PHE A 610 -134.22 41.28 140.79
N ARG A 611 -135.52 41.55 140.99
CA ARG A 611 -136.09 41.77 142.34
C ARG A 611 -135.80 40.60 143.29
N SER A 612 -135.83 39.36 142.78
CA SER A 612 -135.51 38.17 143.57
C SER A 612 -134.06 38.10 144.05
N MET A 613 -133.13 38.83 143.40
CA MET A 613 -131.71 38.94 143.78
C MET A 613 -131.38 40.24 144.53
N GLN A 614 -132.37 40.93 145.13
CA GLN A 614 -132.19 42.26 145.75
C GLN A 614 -131.62 43.33 144.80
N CYS A 615 -131.86 43.18 143.50
CA CYS A 615 -131.42 44.12 142.46
C CYS A 615 -132.63 44.67 141.69
N ALA A 616 -132.41 45.68 140.86
CA ALA A 616 -133.41 46.21 139.92
C ALA A 616 -132.83 46.24 138.51
N GLY A 617 -133.66 45.98 137.50
CA GLY A 617 -133.29 45.96 136.09
C GLY A 617 -134.51 46.16 135.18
N GLU A 618 -134.27 46.77 134.02
CA GLU A 618 -135.26 47.24 133.04
C GLU A 618 -134.69 47.10 131.61
N VAL A 619 -135.57 46.96 130.62
CA VAL A 619 -135.26 46.80 129.19
C VAL A 619 -136.23 47.62 128.33
N ASP A 620 -135.72 48.51 127.48
CA ASP A 620 -136.54 49.36 126.58
C ASP A 620 -135.91 49.49 125.16
N LEU A 621 -136.69 50.02 124.21
CA LEU A 621 -136.40 50.18 122.79
C LEU A 621 -136.00 51.62 122.42
N HIS A 622 -134.70 51.90 122.40
CA HIS A 622 -134.20 53.22 122.06
C HIS A 622 -134.21 53.50 120.54
N SER A 623 -134.51 54.74 120.15
CA SER A 623 -134.57 55.18 118.74
C SER A 623 -133.87 56.53 118.51
N GLU A 624 -132.80 56.52 117.70
CA GLU A 624 -132.14 57.72 117.17
C GLU A 624 -132.68 58.08 115.77
N ASN A 625 -133.41 59.20 115.63
CA ASN A 625 -133.68 59.89 114.36
C ASN A 625 -134.34 59.11 113.18
N GLU A 626 -134.72 59.84 112.11
CA GLU A 626 -135.87 59.46 111.28
C GLU A 626 -135.62 58.66 109.98
N ARG A 627 -134.43 58.71 109.37
CA ARG A 627 -134.22 58.11 108.02
C ARG A 627 -133.64 56.70 107.99
N VAL A 628 -132.89 56.28 109.00
CA VAL A 628 -132.44 54.88 109.14
C VAL A 628 -132.90 54.37 110.50
N VAL A 629 -133.71 53.32 110.46
CA VAL A 629 -134.41 52.79 111.63
C VAL A 629 -133.46 51.90 112.44
N ARG A 630 -132.60 52.50 113.26
CA ARG A 630 -131.84 51.76 114.28
C ARG A 630 -132.60 51.76 115.59
N GLN A 631 -133.15 50.59 115.90
CA GLN A 631 -133.78 50.26 117.17
C GLN A 631 -132.83 49.39 117.97
N THR A 632 -132.45 49.85 119.17
CA THR A 632 -131.49 49.15 120.03
C THR A 632 -132.14 48.81 121.36
N VAL A 633 -132.10 47.53 121.72
CA VAL A 633 -132.55 47.05 123.04
C VAL A 633 -131.44 47.29 124.05
N VAL A 634 -131.72 48.03 125.12
CA VAL A 634 -130.72 48.37 126.15
C VAL A 634 -131.18 47.86 127.51
N SER A 635 -130.39 46.97 128.11
CA SER A 635 -130.55 46.47 129.48
C SER A 635 -129.50 47.08 130.40
N GLN A 636 -129.90 47.68 131.52
CA GLN A 636 -128.96 48.23 132.50
C GLN A 636 -128.87 47.35 133.75
N ALA A 637 -127.64 46.97 134.13
CA ALA A 637 -127.32 46.25 135.36
C ALA A 637 -125.94 46.71 135.88
N ALA A 638 -125.79 46.89 137.20
CA ALA A 638 -124.60 47.49 137.80
C ALA A 638 -124.04 46.66 138.97
N MET A 639 -122.85 46.08 138.81
CA MET A 639 -122.05 45.44 139.88
C MET A 639 -120.53 45.68 139.66
N LYS A 640 -119.70 45.44 140.68
CA LYS A 640 -118.40 46.12 140.91
C LYS A 640 -117.12 45.30 140.59
N GLU A 641 -116.08 46.03 140.11
CA GLU A 641 -114.60 45.80 140.21
C GLU A 641 -113.94 44.65 139.39
N ALA A 642 -112.66 44.68 138.90
CA ALA A 642 -111.60 45.72 138.84
C ALA A 642 -110.41 45.37 137.84
N LYS A 643 -109.50 46.35 137.62
CA LYS A 643 -108.14 46.36 136.96
C LYS A 643 -107.94 46.33 135.42
N GLU A 644 -107.30 47.40 134.92
CA GLU A 644 -106.49 47.66 133.67
C GLU A 644 -106.97 47.23 132.26
N ILE A 645 -106.75 47.97 131.15
CA ILE A 645 -106.51 49.42 130.89
C ILE A 645 -106.79 49.76 129.40
N HIS A 646 -107.33 50.96 129.12
CA HIS A 646 -107.42 51.71 127.84
C HIS A 646 -107.61 50.99 126.47
N ARG A 647 -108.73 51.33 125.81
CA ARG A 647 -108.72 52.12 124.55
C ARG A 647 -109.93 53.08 124.53
N GLU A 648 -109.75 54.26 123.95
CA GLU A 648 -110.32 55.50 124.51
C GLU A 648 -111.73 55.95 124.06
N ARG A 649 -112.38 56.68 124.98
CA ARG A 649 -113.26 57.86 124.85
C ARG A 649 -113.66 58.43 123.47
N LYS A 650 -114.94 58.85 123.45
CA LYS A 650 -115.53 60.03 122.76
C LYS A 650 -115.54 59.98 121.21
N HIS A 651 -116.55 60.53 120.53
CA HIS A 651 -117.56 61.53 120.95
C HIS A 651 -118.99 61.09 120.62
#